data_AF-A0A6A6LMJ8-F1
#
_entry.id   AF-A0A6A6LMJ8-F1
#
_cell.length_a   1.000
_cell.length_b   1.000
_cell.length_c   1.000
_cell.angle_alpha   90.00
_cell.angle_beta   90.00
_cell.angle_gamma   90.00
#
_symmetry.space_group_name_H-M   'P 1'
#
loop_
_entity.id
_entity.type
_entity.pdbx_description
1 polymer ?
#
loop_
_entity_poly.entity_id
_entity_poly.type
_entity_poly.pdbx_seq_one_letter_code
_entity_poly.pdbx_strand_id
1 'polypeptide(L)'
;MTTVSEKVEQLERLAPAAEAQEDGEGVGEEEELSWSSDSEIGDALDWLDSKDDKEAVDGAITLIRDEWEGRLNVGMSNSVTTAIRESVRDMAIGKLKLLRKRIAQQWSRTRMVLFKMLNRGVFHDINGCISTGKEANVYHATKSDGQELAIKVYKTSVLVFKDRDRYVQGDYRFRHGYCKHNPRKMVKTWAEKEMRNLMRFVIPLIYSLVIGKAGWAAPRLKDAALSLDKLREAYVEVQQKILSRDVTVEDEIADSVFVQSYIPKTLDHVKNAEEDVIRITSGKDRRYEENLNPVEVFSVNEDDHSKTPESESDSETDDDENSSDSDESGSLSEVEKKDPVDKRTARKQNKKKVKEEKREARKTKIPKAVKKRKKKLAKAKKTRAEFELKFMVDDITSFPHQPLVLFTAYEIGSVDWNEDTQWVTVDIVHPEPSPDNWVGVFSPAKFNSSTCPPINDPKEQNPYICSAPIKYKYANHSNSAYTKTGQNTLKFQLINQRADFSFALFSGGLSNPKLVAVSNSITFANPKAPLYPRLAQGKSWDEMAITWTSGYNIDEAVPFVEWGLKGGTPERSPAGTLTFHQNSMCGSPARTVGWRDPGFIHTSFLKNLWPNTRYSYRMGHILSNGSYVWSKMYSFKSSPYPGQDSLQRVIIFGDMGKAERDGSNEYSDYQPGSLNTTDRLIEDLNNIDFVFHIGDITYSNGYISQWDQFTAQVEPISSTVPYMIASGNHERDWPNTGSFYDTTDSGGECGVLAETMFYVPAENRAKFWYSTDYGMFHFCIADTEHDWREGSEQYRFIEQCLASADRQKQPWLIFAAHRVLGYSSDYWYGLEGSFEEPMGRESLQRLWQKYKVDIAFFGHVHNYERTCPIYQNQCVNTERNHYSGTVNGTIHVVAGGGGSHLSKFSEVTPSWSLYKDYDFGFVKLTAFNHSSLLFEYKKSSDGKVYDSFTISRDYRDVLACVHDSCAETTLAS
;
A
#
# COMPACT_ATOMS: atom_id res chain seq x y z
N MET A 1 -12.94 65.68 -21.42
CA MET A 1 -14.10 65.26 -20.59
C MET A 1 -13.60 64.09 -19.76
N THR A 2 -13.07 64.37 -18.55
CA THR A 2 -13.77 64.29 -17.25
C THR A 2 -13.92 62.83 -16.78
N THR A 3 -12.94 62.25 -16.05
CA THR A 3 -12.68 62.34 -14.57
C THR A 3 -13.74 61.55 -13.75
N VAL A 4 -13.44 60.73 -12.74
CA VAL A 4 -12.52 60.73 -11.56
C VAL A 4 -12.19 59.24 -11.21
N SER A 5 -11.13 58.72 -10.55
CA SER A 5 -10.02 59.11 -9.63
C SER A 5 -8.82 58.10 -9.80
N GLU A 6 -7.62 58.07 -9.18
CA GLU A 6 -6.86 58.71 -8.07
C GLU A 6 -7.25 58.43 -6.59
N LYS A 7 -6.39 58.01 -5.63
CA LYS A 7 -4.97 57.55 -5.54
C LYS A 7 -4.92 56.41 -4.46
N VAL A 8 -3.92 56.00 -3.66
CA VAL A 8 -2.59 56.41 -3.11
C VAL A 8 -1.84 55.06 -2.83
N GLU A 9 -0.62 54.76 -3.30
CA GLU A 9 0.73 55.11 -2.77
C GLU A 9 1.01 54.72 -1.29
N GLN A 10 2.23 54.35 -0.84
CA GLN A 10 3.41 53.65 -1.42
C GLN A 10 4.46 53.43 -0.30
N LEU A 11 5.16 52.27 -0.25
CA LEU A 11 6.54 52.09 0.28
C LEU A 11 6.78 52.41 1.82
N GLU A 12 7.85 52.02 2.54
CA GLU A 12 9.02 51.15 2.28
C GLU A 12 9.70 50.58 3.57
N ARG A 13 10.30 49.37 3.44
CA ARG A 13 11.60 48.89 4.00
C ARG A 13 11.96 48.73 5.52
N LEU A 14 12.63 47.59 5.77
CA LEU A 14 13.78 47.30 6.67
C LEU A 14 13.57 46.89 8.16
N ALA A 15 14.56 46.11 8.63
CA ALA A 15 14.76 45.47 9.96
C ALA A 15 16.25 45.75 10.39
N PRO A 16 16.92 45.11 11.41
CA PRO A 16 16.53 44.02 12.33
C PRO A 16 17.08 44.08 13.80
N ALA A 17 16.81 43.00 14.58
CA ALA A 17 17.68 42.34 15.60
C ALA A 17 17.90 42.85 17.07
N ALA A 18 18.32 41.89 17.92
CA ALA A 18 19.13 41.94 19.17
C ALA A 18 18.49 42.06 20.61
N GLU A 19 18.27 40.89 21.22
CA GLU A 19 18.79 40.35 22.53
C GLU A 19 18.77 41.07 23.92
N ALA A 20 18.62 40.20 24.96
CA ALA A 20 19.21 40.21 26.34
C ALA A 20 18.42 40.71 27.60
N GLN A 21 18.38 39.82 28.61
CA GLN A 21 18.47 39.87 30.12
C GLN A 21 18.33 41.22 30.91
N GLU A 22 17.95 41.31 32.20
CA GLU A 22 17.74 40.33 33.32
C GLU A 22 16.89 40.95 34.48
N ASP A 23 16.33 40.11 35.40
CA ASP A 23 15.89 40.33 36.82
C ASP A 23 15.01 41.55 37.25
N GLY A 24 14.19 41.53 38.33
CA GLY A 24 13.80 40.50 39.32
C GLY A 24 12.88 41.07 40.46
N GLU A 25 12.22 40.21 41.26
CA GLU A 25 11.33 40.51 42.45
C GLU A 25 10.03 41.32 42.17
N GLY A 26 8.89 41.29 42.91
CA GLY A 26 8.36 40.56 44.09
C GLY A 26 7.29 41.42 44.85
N VAL A 27 6.26 40.99 45.63
CA VAL A 27 5.59 39.71 45.99
C VAL A 27 4.16 40.03 46.56
N GLY A 28 3.13 39.15 46.45
CA GLY A 28 1.82 39.22 47.16
C GLY A 28 0.61 38.73 46.33
N GLU A 29 -0.05 37.59 46.63
CA GLU A 29 -1.19 37.37 47.58
C GLU A 29 -2.56 37.90 47.09
N GLU A 30 -3.70 37.17 47.14
CA GLU A 30 -3.99 35.72 47.24
C GLU A 30 -5.50 35.46 46.90
N GLU A 31 -5.87 34.33 46.26
CA GLU A 31 -7.07 33.47 46.50
C GLU A 31 -7.52 32.53 45.33
N GLU A 32 -8.05 31.37 45.73
CA GLU A 32 -8.84 30.31 45.04
C GLU A 32 -8.60 29.86 43.57
N LEU A 33 -8.24 28.57 43.42
CA LEU A 33 -8.34 27.77 42.18
C LEU A 33 -9.05 26.42 42.42
N SER A 34 -10.13 26.14 41.69
CA SER A 34 -10.88 24.87 41.78
C SER A 34 -10.26 23.76 40.93
N TRP A 35 -10.12 22.55 41.48
CA TRP A 35 -9.60 21.37 40.77
C TRP A 35 -10.65 20.28 40.59
N SER A 36 -10.68 19.63 39.42
CA SER A 36 -11.54 18.47 39.14
C SER A 36 -11.12 17.69 37.88
N SER A 37 -10.63 16.46 38.04
CA SER A 37 -10.96 15.32 37.14
C SER A 37 -10.45 13.99 37.73
N ASP A 38 -11.23 12.90 37.58
CA ASP A 38 -10.96 11.59 38.21
C ASP A 38 -9.85 10.73 37.54
N SER A 39 -8.93 11.30 36.76
CA SER A 39 -7.93 10.54 36.00
C SER A 39 -6.87 9.86 36.88
N GLU A 40 -6.27 10.62 37.80
CA GLU A 40 -5.07 10.21 38.56
C GLU A 40 -5.32 9.03 39.52
N ILE A 41 -6.58 8.82 39.91
CA ILE A 41 -7.01 7.69 40.75
C ILE A 41 -7.00 6.36 39.95
N GLY A 42 -7.13 6.41 38.62
CA GLY A 42 -7.14 5.23 37.76
C GLY A 42 -5.78 4.54 37.69
N ASP A 43 -4.73 5.30 37.44
CA ASP A 43 -3.39 4.77 37.21
C ASP A 43 -2.74 4.23 38.51
N ALA A 44 -3.05 4.85 39.64
CA ALA A 44 -2.67 4.34 40.97
C ALA A 44 -3.30 2.95 41.27
N LEU A 45 -4.47 2.64 40.70
CA LEU A 45 -5.16 1.35 40.90
C LEU A 45 -4.63 0.25 39.98
N ASP A 46 -4.37 0.52 38.69
CA ASP A 46 -3.74 -0.46 37.80
C ASP A 46 -2.25 -0.71 38.19
N TRP A 47 -1.58 0.23 38.89
CA TRP A 47 -0.24 0.01 39.50
C TRP A 47 -0.29 -0.99 40.67
N LEU A 48 -1.27 -0.87 41.57
CA LEU A 48 -1.39 -1.71 42.77
C LEU A 48 -1.69 -3.20 42.47
N ASP A 49 -2.30 -3.52 41.33
CA ASP A 49 -2.64 -4.91 40.93
C ASP A 49 -1.41 -5.69 40.36
N SER A 50 -0.22 -5.07 40.35
CA SER A 50 1.00 -5.59 39.70
C SER A 50 2.12 -6.06 40.64
N LYS A 51 1.92 -5.99 41.96
CA LYS A 51 2.96 -6.16 43.00
C LYS A 51 2.51 -7.11 44.11
N ASP A 52 3.48 -7.75 44.78
CA ASP A 52 3.21 -8.62 45.93
C ASP A 52 2.60 -7.85 47.12
N ASP A 53 1.75 -8.54 47.89
CA ASP A 53 0.87 -8.02 48.97
C ASP A 53 1.58 -7.17 50.06
N LYS A 54 2.92 -7.21 50.15
CA LYS A 54 3.73 -6.35 51.03
C LYS A 54 4.22 -5.08 50.37
N GLU A 55 4.74 -5.16 49.14
CA GLU A 55 5.32 -3.99 48.46
C GLU A 55 4.25 -2.98 48.05
N ALA A 56 3.04 -3.45 47.70
CA ALA A 56 1.89 -2.59 47.46
C ALA A 56 1.48 -1.77 48.70
N VAL A 57 1.66 -2.32 49.91
CA VAL A 57 1.32 -1.66 51.17
C VAL A 57 2.35 -0.60 51.56
N ASP A 58 3.65 -0.93 51.50
CA ASP A 58 4.70 0.06 51.81
C ASP A 58 4.81 1.14 50.71
N GLY A 59 4.55 0.81 49.45
CA GLY A 59 4.43 1.77 48.36
C GLY A 59 3.31 2.79 48.58
N ALA A 60 2.10 2.32 48.92
CA ALA A 60 0.98 3.20 49.25
C ALA A 60 1.23 4.04 50.52
N ILE A 61 1.91 3.49 51.53
CA ILE A 61 2.32 4.25 52.73
C ILE A 61 3.35 5.34 52.39
N THR A 62 4.25 5.08 51.43
CA THR A 62 5.29 6.05 51.01
C THR A 62 4.68 7.18 50.19
N LEU A 63 3.82 6.88 49.21
CA LEU A 63 3.10 7.89 48.43
C LEU A 63 2.25 8.81 49.32
N ILE A 64 1.47 8.24 50.25
CA ILE A 64 0.65 9.02 51.18
C ILE A 64 1.51 9.83 52.18
N ARG A 65 2.71 9.34 52.54
CA ARG A 65 3.66 10.10 53.35
C ARG A 65 4.14 11.34 52.59
N ASP A 66 4.62 11.15 51.37
CA ASP A 66 5.26 12.22 50.59
C ASP A 66 4.24 13.29 50.15
N GLU A 67 2.98 12.87 49.90
CA GLU A 67 1.84 13.76 49.66
C GLU A 67 1.42 14.59 50.91
N TRP A 68 1.59 14.04 52.13
CA TRP A 68 1.29 14.76 53.38
C TRP A 68 2.45 15.64 53.86
N GLU A 69 3.69 15.18 53.76
CA GLU A 69 4.88 15.93 54.20
C GLU A 69 5.10 17.19 53.32
N GLY A 70 4.54 17.22 52.10
CA GLY A 70 4.50 18.40 51.23
C GLY A 70 3.46 19.48 51.54
N ARG A 71 2.60 19.35 52.58
CA ARG A 71 1.46 20.29 52.82
C ARG A 71 1.29 20.88 54.22
N LEU A 72 2.15 20.58 55.21
CA LEU A 72 2.04 21.16 56.57
C LEU A 72 3.37 21.59 57.18
N ASN A 73 3.65 22.89 57.17
CA ASN A 73 4.79 23.48 57.88
C ASN A 73 4.42 23.86 59.34
N VAL A 74 3.97 22.87 60.14
CA VAL A 74 3.58 23.06 61.55
C VAL A 74 4.12 21.91 62.41
N GLY A 75 4.90 22.24 63.45
CA GLY A 75 5.52 21.26 64.34
C GLY A 75 4.53 20.55 65.26
N MET A 76 4.04 19.38 64.82
CA MET A 76 3.22 18.47 65.65
C MET A 76 4.09 17.47 66.41
N SER A 77 3.69 17.09 67.64
CA SER A 77 4.45 16.11 68.43
C SER A 77 4.27 14.67 67.95
N ASN A 78 5.30 13.84 68.13
CA ASN A 78 5.38 12.46 67.62
C ASN A 78 4.21 11.55 68.03
N SER A 79 3.55 11.78 69.17
CA SER A 79 2.39 10.98 69.56
C SER A 79 1.17 11.22 68.65
N VAL A 80 0.98 12.46 68.19
CA VAL A 80 -0.16 12.85 67.36
C VAL A 80 0.04 12.38 65.92
N THR A 81 1.26 12.50 65.37
CA THR A 81 1.58 11.96 64.03
C THR A 81 1.50 10.43 64.00
N THR A 82 1.89 9.74 65.07
CA THR A 82 1.67 8.28 65.20
C THR A 82 0.18 7.93 65.27
N ALA A 83 -0.62 8.63 66.09
CA ALA A 83 -2.07 8.38 66.18
C ALA A 83 -2.82 8.64 64.86
N ILE A 84 -2.40 9.66 64.10
CA ILE A 84 -2.94 9.92 62.75
C ILE A 84 -2.53 8.79 61.79
N ARG A 85 -1.27 8.32 61.81
CA ARG A 85 -0.83 7.17 60.99
C ARG A 85 -1.64 5.91 61.31
N GLU A 86 -1.91 5.61 62.58
CA GLU A 86 -2.76 4.47 62.96
C GLU A 86 -4.21 4.65 62.50
N SER A 87 -4.80 5.83 62.70
CA SER A 87 -6.16 6.14 62.25
C SER A 87 -6.34 6.02 60.73
N VAL A 88 -5.40 6.54 59.93
CA VAL A 88 -5.39 6.42 58.47
C VAL A 88 -5.20 4.96 58.04
N ARG A 89 -4.33 4.20 58.73
CA ARG A 89 -4.10 2.78 58.47
C ARG A 89 -5.36 1.95 58.73
N ASP A 90 -6.06 2.18 59.84
CA ASP A 90 -7.33 1.53 60.15
C ASP A 90 -8.46 1.96 59.20
N MET A 91 -8.48 3.22 58.75
CA MET A 91 -9.45 3.69 57.75
C MET A 91 -9.21 3.05 56.38
N ALA A 92 -7.96 2.86 55.96
CA ALA A 92 -7.59 2.13 54.76
C ALA A 92 -7.95 0.64 54.86
N ILE A 93 -7.61 -0.01 55.98
CA ILE A 93 -8.01 -1.39 56.30
C ILE A 93 -9.56 -1.51 56.34
N GLY A 94 -10.26 -0.49 56.83
CA GLY A 94 -11.71 -0.40 56.84
C GLY A 94 -12.32 -0.32 55.44
N LYS A 95 -11.81 0.57 54.57
CA LYS A 95 -12.18 0.64 53.15
C LYS A 95 -11.90 -0.68 52.43
N LEU A 96 -10.73 -1.29 52.65
CA LEU A 96 -10.35 -2.58 52.06
C LEU A 96 -11.26 -3.73 52.54
N LYS A 97 -11.61 -3.77 53.84
CA LYS A 97 -12.60 -4.71 54.40
C LYS A 97 -13.99 -4.49 53.81
N LEU A 98 -14.44 -3.25 53.62
CA LEU A 98 -15.72 -2.92 52.99
C LEU A 98 -15.77 -3.31 51.50
N LEU A 99 -14.68 -3.09 50.76
CA LEU A 99 -14.53 -3.51 49.37
C LEU A 99 -14.57 -5.05 49.27
N ARG A 100 -13.76 -5.75 50.07
CA ARG A 100 -13.78 -7.22 50.20
C ARG A 100 -15.16 -7.74 50.62
N LYS A 101 -15.91 -7.03 51.48
CA LYS A 101 -17.28 -7.40 51.91
C LYS A 101 -18.34 -7.18 50.84
N ARG A 102 -18.27 -6.10 50.04
CA ARG A 102 -19.13 -5.89 48.86
C ARG A 102 -18.86 -6.94 47.78
N ILE A 103 -17.58 -7.25 47.53
CA ILE A 103 -17.17 -8.35 46.63
C ILE A 103 -17.74 -9.69 47.14
N ALA A 104 -17.58 -10.03 48.42
CA ALA A 104 -18.13 -11.26 49.01
C ALA A 104 -19.68 -11.35 48.88
N GLN A 105 -20.40 -10.26 49.10
CA GLN A 105 -21.85 -10.22 48.88
C GLN A 105 -22.22 -10.43 47.42
N GLN A 106 -21.53 -9.80 46.47
CA GLN A 106 -21.74 -10.00 45.03
C GLN A 106 -21.51 -11.47 44.62
N TRP A 107 -20.46 -12.09 45.16
CA TRP A 107 -20.10 -13.49 44.89
C TRP A 107 -21.09 -14.50 45.50
N SER A 108 -21.79 -14.17 46.59
CA SER A 108 -22.73 -15.09 47.26
C SER A 108 -23.83 -15.61 46.32
N ARG A 109 -24.45 -14.72 45.53
CA ARG A 109 -25.51 -15.07 44.55
C ARG A 109 -24.94 -15.84 43.35
N THR A 110 -23.77 -15.47 42.86
CA THR A 110 -23.07 -16.20 41.79
C THR A 110 -22.71 -17.62 42.23
N ARG A 111 -22.14 -17.78 43.44
CA ARG A 111 -21.79 -19.07 44.02
C ARG A 111 -23.02 -19.98 44.19
N MET A 112 -24.18 -19.41 44.56
CA MET A 112 -25.46 -20.12 44.62
C MET A 112 -25.93 -20.65 43.24
N VAL A 113 -25.65 -19.93 42.15
CA VAL A 113 -25.94 -20.40 40.78
C VAL A 113 -24.98 -21.51 40.37
N LEU A 114 -23.68 -21.35 40.64
CA LEU A 114 -22.67 -22.37 40.33
C LEU A 114 -22.92 -23.68 41.11
N PHE A 115 -23.24 -23.63 42.40
CA PHE A 115 -23.66 -24.81 43.16
C PHE A 115 -24.92 -25.47 42.58
N LYS A 116 -25.88 -24.70 42.05
CA LYS A 116 -27.06 -25.26 41.36
C LYS A 116 -26.75 -25.87 40.00
N MET A 117 -25.62 -25.53 39.37
CA MET A 117 -25.15 -26.16 38.13
C MET A 117 -24.34 -27.43 38.43
N LEU A 118 -23.48 -27.39 39.45
CA LEU A 118 -22.74 -28.53 39.98
C LEU A 118 -23.69 -29.64 40.47
N ASN A 119 -24.66 -29.31 41.34
CA ASN A 119 -25.70 -30.24 41.81
C ASN A 119 -26.69 -30.69 40.71
N ARG A 120 -26.53 -30.23 39.46
CA ARG A 120 -27.29 -30.69 38.29
C ARG A 120 -26.42 -31.47 37.29
N GLY A 121 -25.13 -31.71 37.59
CA GLY A 121 -24.21 -32.41 36.71
C GLY A 121 -23.85 -31.63 35.43
N VAL A 122 -23.95 -30.29 35.45
CA VAL A 122 -23.51 -29.45 34.31
C VAL A 122 -21.97 -29.45 34.21
N PHE A 123 -21.33 -29.49 35.38
CA PHE A 123 -19.92 -29.76 35.63
C PHE A 123 -19.81 -30.48 36.98
N HIS A 124 -18.70 -31.17 37.22
CA HIS A 124 -18.38 -31.89 38.45
C HIS A 124 -17.59 -30.98 39.42
N ASP A 125 -16.52 -30.34 38.92
CA ASP A 125 -15.64 -29.45 39.71
C ASP A 125 -15.40 -28.11 39.01
N ILE A 126 -14.93 -27.12 39.79
CA ILE A 126 -14.39 -25.84 39.30
C ILE A 126 -12.98 -25.69 39.87
N ASN A 127 -11.99 -25.62 38.98
CA ASN A 127 -10.58 -25.84 39.31
C ASN A 127 -9.78 -24.54 39.54
N GLY A 128 -10.23 -23.42 38.97
CA GLY A 128 -9.55 -22.11 39.14
C GLY A 128 -10.09 -21.02 38.23
N CYS A 129 -9.64 -19.77 38.42
CA CYS A 129 -9.86 -18.68 37.47
C CYS A 129 -8.72 -18.68 36.45
N ILE A 130 -9.06 -18.79 35.16
CA ILE A 130 -8.08 -18.86 34.05
C ILE A 130 -7.94 -17.53 33.30
N SER A 131 -8.87 -16.59 33.46
CA SER A 131 -8.71 -15.25 32.88
C SER A 131 -9.53 -14.22 33.63
N THR A 132 -8.86 -13.16 34.11
CA THR A 132 -9.48 -11.94 34.61
C THR A 132 -9.48 -10.87 33.51
N GLY A 133 -10.55 -10.09 33.44
CA GLY A 133 -10.67 -8.98 32.49
C GLY A 133 -11.58 -7.87 33.01
N LYS A 134 -11.50 -6.67 32.42
CA LYS A 134 -12.28 -5.51 32.88
C LYS A 134 -13.81 -5.75 32.79
N GLU A 135 -14.27 -6.65 31.91
CA GLU A 135 -15.70 -6.99 31.72
C GLU A 135 -16.18 -8.33 32.33
N ALA A 136 -15.30 -9.33 32.47
CA ALA A 136 -15.67 -10.70 32.85
C ALA A 136 -14.50 -11.45 33.50
N ASN A 137 -14.80 -12.51 34.24
CA ASN A 137 -13.82 -13.51 34.68
C ASN A 137 -14.18 -14.87 34.07
N VAL A 138 -13.19 -15.67 33.65
CA VAL A 138 -13.36 -17.03 33.13
C VAL A 138 -12.78 -18.03 34.13
N TYR A 139 -13.52 -19.12 34.41
CA TYR A 139 -13.09 -20.20 35.29
C TYR A 139 -12.99 -21.52 34.54
N HIS A 140 -11.99 -22.34 34.87
CA HIS A 140 -11.91 -23.71 34.40
C HIS A 140 -12.80 -24.62 35.27
N ALA A 141 -13.56 -25.49 34.63
CA ALA A 141 -14.40 -26.51 35.25
C ALA A 141 -14.27 -27.84 34.49
N THR A 142 -14.51 -28.96 35.15
CA THR A 142 -14.42 -30.30 34.56
C THR A 142 -15.72 -31.06 34.77
N LYS A 143 -16.13 -31.89 33.79
CA LYS A 143 -17.24 -32.83 33.91
C LYS A 143 -16.79 -34.18 34.48
N SER A 144 -17.76 -35.00 34.88
CA SER A 144 -17.58 -36.39 35.34
C SER A 144 -17.10 -37.37 34.27
N ASP A 145 -17.10 -36.97 33.00
CA ASP A 145 -16.55 -37.72 31.85
C ASP A 145 -15.12 -37.27 31.49
N GLY A 146 -14.53 -36.34 32.27
CA GLY A 146 -13.21 -35.76 32.01
C GLY A 146 -13.21 -34.58 31.04
N GLN A 147 -14.35 -34.19 30.45
CA GLN A 147 -14.39 -33.04 29.55
C GLN A 147 -14.20 -31.71 30.29
N GLU A 148 -13.21 -30.93 29.85
CA GLU A 148 -12.93 -29.58 30.33
C GLU A 148 -13.95 -28.55 29.79
N LEU A 149 -14.23 -27.51 30.59
CA LEU A 149 -15.23 -26.47 30.34
C LEU A 149 -14.75 -25.10 30.82
N ALA A 150 -15.15 -24.04 30.10
CA ALA A 150 -14.89 -22.65 30.47
C ALA A 150 -16.18 -21.94 30.93
N ILE A 151 -16.19 -21.42 32.15
CA ILE A 151 -17.32 -20.69 32.74
C ILE A 151 -17.00 -19.18 32.72
N LYS A 152 -17.52 -18.45 31.73
CA LYS A 152 -17.36 -16.98 31.60
C LYS A 152 -18.45 -16.25 32.41
N VAL A 153 -18.05 -15.56 33.48
CA VAL A 153 -18.92 -14.84 34.43
C VAL A 153 -18.80 -13.33 34.21
N TYR A 154 -19.89 -12.69 33.80
CA TYR A 154 -19.92 -11.27 33.43
C TYR A 154 -20.08 -10.32 34.62
N LYS A 155 -19.29 -9.24 34.64
CA LYS A 155 -19.39 -8.14 35.61
C LYS A 155 -20.54 -7.22 35.20
N THR A 156 -21.66 -7.28 35.93
CA THR A 156 -22.91 -6.55 35.61
C THR A 156 -23.10 -5.24 36.37
N SER A 157 -22.13 -4.84 37.19
CA SER A 157 -22.22 -3.68 38.10
C SER A 157 -20.98 -2.79 38.13
N VAL A 158 -20.03 -3.01 37.22
CA VAL A 158 -18.87 -2.13 36.99
C VAL A 158 -18.88 -1.84 35.49
N LEU A 159 -19.00 -0.56 35.12
CA LEU A 159 -19.35 -0.11 33.77
C LEU A 159 -18.35 0.96 33.31
N VAL A 160 -17.21 0.52 32.80
CA VAL A 160 -16.15 1.38 32.24
C VAL A 160 -15.98 1.08 30.75
N PHE A 161 -17.10 1.04 30.02
CA PHE A 161 -17.12 0.78 28.58
C PHE A 161 -18.34 1.44 27.94
N LYS A 162 -18.12 2.51 27.14
CA LYS A 162 -19.20 3.30 26.53
C LYS A 162 -19.73 2.66 25.23
N ASP A 163 -18.92 1.84 24.57
CA ASP A 163 -19.15 1.37 23.19
C ASP A 163 -19.97 0.07 23.04
N ARG A 164 -20.50 -0.49 24.14
CA ARG A 164 -21.34 -1.70 24.08
C ARG A 164 -22.63 -1.50 23.28
N ASP A 165 -23.14 -0.26 23.21
CA ASP A 165 -24.27 0.12 22.34
C ASP A 165 -23.88 0.01 20.86
N ARG A 166 -22.78 0.66 20.44
CA ARG A 166 -22.23 0.58 19.08
C ARG A 166 -22.02 -0.86 18.62
N TYR A 167 -21.52 -1.75 19.47
CA TYR A 167 -21.29 -3.16 19.11
C TYR A 167 -22.58 -3.98 18.87
N VAL A 168 -23.73 -3.55 19.40
CA VAL A 168 -25.02 -4.27 19.26
C VAL A 168 -25.98 -3.55 18.30
N GLN A 169 -25.82 -2.24 18.08
CA GLN A 169 -26.52 -1.50 17.02
C GLN A 169 -26.19 -2.05 15.61
N GLY A 170 -27.07 -1.76 14.64
CA GLY A 170 -27.00 -2.28 13.26
C GLY A 170 -27.52 -3.72 13.09
N ASP A 171 -27.16 -4.61 14.02
CA ASP A 171 -27.47 -6.05 14.01
C ASP A 171 -28.98 -6.32 13.90
N TYR A 172 -29.43 -6.87 12.76
CA TYR A 172 -30.85 -6.94 12.43
C TYR A 172 -31.68 -7.73 13.46
N ARG A 173 -31.05 -8.72 14.08
CA ARG A 173 -31.64 -9.66 15.04
C ARG A 173 -32.04 -9.00 16.36
N PHE A 174 -31.56 -7.79 16.63
CA PHE A 174 -31.82 -7.04 17.87
C PHE A 174 -32.54 -5.70 17.67
N ARG A 175 -32.89 -5.33 16.43
CA ARG A 175 -33.57 -4.06 16.06
C ARG A 175 -34.83 -3.77 16.87
N HIS A 176 -35.55 -4.81 17.32
CA HIS A 176 -36.79 -4.71 18.09
C HIS A 176 -36.66 -5.05 19.59
N GLY A 177 -35.44 -5.14 20.16
CA GLY A 177 -35.26 -5.69 21.52
C GLY A 177 -34.06 -5.22 22.34
N TYR A 178 -33.23 -4.29 21.87
CA TYR A 178 -32.05 -3.85 22.62
C TYR A 178 -32.37 -2.83 23.73
N CYS A 179 -32.34 -3.28 24.98
CA CYS A 179 -32.71 -2.48 26.15
C CYS A 179 -31.51 -1.69 26.72
N LYS A 180 -31.23 -0.51 26.16
CA LYS A 180 -30.08 0.36 26.51
C LYS A 180 -29.97 0.67 28.02
N HIS A 181 -31.10 0.92 28.69
CA HIS A 181 -31.14 1.42 30.08
C HIS A 181 -31.05 0.33 31.17
N ASN A 182 -30.95 -0.96 30.82
CA ASN A 182 -30.85 -2.04 31.80
C ASN A 182 -29.57 -2.86 31.62
N PRO A 183 -28.51 -2.63 32.42
CA PRO A 183 -27.21 -3.30 32.25
C PRO A 183 -27.27 -4.83 32.27
N ARG A 184 -28.25 -5.44 32.98
CA ARG A 184 -28.41 -6.91 32.99
C ARG A 184 -29.05 -7.44 31.71
N LYS A 185 -30.05 -6.74 31.15
CA LYS A 185 -30.62 -7.09 29.83
C LYS A 185 -29.58 -6.83 28.73
N MET A 186 -28.89 -5.70 28.78
CA MET A 186 -27.81 -5.35 27.85
C MET A 186 -26.69 -6.41 27.83
N VAL A 187 -26.14 -6.77 29.00
CA VAL A 187 -25.09 -7.81 29.10
C VAL A 187 -25.61 -9.19 28.67
N LYS A 188 -26.90 -9.51 28.88
CA LYS A 188 -27.51 -10.74 28.33
C LYS A 188 -27.51 -10.74 26.80
N THR A 189 -27.99 -9.67 26.16
CA THR A 189 -28.01 -9.57 24.68
C THR A 189 -26.61 -9.57 24.09
N TRP A 190 -25.66 -8.87 24.73
CA TRP A 190 -24.26 -8.86 24.32
C TRP A 190 -23.61 -10.25 24.46
N ALA A 191 -23.83 -10.95 25.58
CA ALA A 191 -23.36 -12.32 25.79
C ALA A 191 -24.02 -13.35 24.85
N GLU A 192 -25.26 -13.11 24.41
CA GLU A 192 -25.91 -13.90 23.36
C GLU A 192 -25.35 -13.62 21.97
N LYS A 193 -24.92 -12.39 21.66
CA LYS A 193 -24.20 -12.06 20.42
C LYS A 193 -22.82 -12.71 20.42
N GLU A 194 -22.05 -12.58 21.50
CA GLU A 194 -20.80 -13.31 21.72
C GLU A 194 -20.96 -14.82 21.53
N MET A 195 -21.93 -15.44 22.20
CA MET A 195 -22.16 -16.89 22.10
C MET A 195 -22.59 -17.30 20.68
N ARG A 196 -23.42 -16.50 19.99
CA ARG A 196 -23.80 -16.78 18.60
C ARG A 196 -22.65 -16.56 17.61
N ASN A 197 -21.75 -15.62 17.87
CA ASN A 197 -20.52 -15.43 17.09
C ASN A 197 -19.57 -16.62 17.30
N LEU A 198 -19.34 -17.04 18.55
CA LEU A 198 -18.55 -18.24 18.88
C LEU A 198 -19.15 -19.51 18.24
N MET A 199 -20.47 -19.70 18.30
CA MET A 199 -21.16 -20.80 17.63
C MET A 199 -21.15 -20.68 16.09
N ARG A 200 -20.95 -19.48 15.53
CA ARG A 200 -20.66 -19.31 14.09
C ARG A 200 -19.24 -19.73 13.76
N PHE A 201 -18.24 -19.56 14.63
CA PHE A 201 -16.87 -20.06 14.43
C PHE A 201 -16.74 -21.53 14.88
N VAL A 202 -17.21 -22.45 14.04
CA VAL A 202 -17.10 -23.91 14.28
C VAL A 202 -15.67 -24.41 14.00
N ILE A 203 -14.73 -23.97 14.83
CA ILE A 203 -13.31 -24.35 14.77
C ILE A 203 -12.91 -24.92 16.14
N PRO A 204 -12.49 -26.19 16.23
CA PRO A 204 -12.08 -26.80 17.50
C PRO A 204 -10.99 -26.02 18.24
N LEU A 205 -10.08 -25.35 17.49
CA LEU A 205 -8.99 -24.55 18.06
C LEU A 205 -9.47 -23.48 19.05
N ILE A 206 -10.65 -22.88 18.87
CA ILE A 206 -11.12 -21.79 19.73
C ILE A 206 -11.42 -22.28 21.15
N TYR A 207 -11.87 -23.53 21.33
CA TYR A 207 -12.05 -24.10 22.66
C TYR A 207 -10.68 -24.32 23.36
N SER A 208 -9.67 -24.77 22.63
CA SER A 208 -8.28 -24.86 23.10
C SER A 208 -7.52 -23.52 23.15
N LEU A 209 -8.14 -22.42 22.73
CA LEU A 209 -7.65 -21.03 22.91
C LEU A 209 -8.31 -20.33 24.10
N VAL A 210 -9.17 -21.03 24.86
CA VAL A 210 -9.68 -20.58 26.16
C VAL A 210 -9.14 -21.45 27.29
N ILE A 211 -9.09 -22.78 27.11
CA ILE A 211 -8.58 -23.74 28.09
C ILE A 211 -7.24 -24.29 27.60
N GLY A 212 -6.19 -24.11 28.39
CA GLY A 212 -4.86 -24.66 28.15
C GLY A 212 -4.66 -26.00 28.86
N LYS A 213 -3.54 -26.68 28.59
CA LYS A 213 -3.25 -27.98 29.19
C LYS A 213 -3.02 -27.87 30.70
N ALA A 214 -3.39 -28.93 31.43
CA ALA A 214 -3.15 -29.08 32.87
C ALA A 214 -3.72 -27.93 33.74
N GLY A 215 -4.88 -27.39 33.37
CA GLY A 215 -5.61 -26.38 34.14
C GLY A 215 -5.11 -24.94 33.98
N TRP A 216 -4.09 -24.70 33.15
CA TRP A 216 -3.62 -23.36 32.80
C TRP A 216 -4.52 -22.69 31.76
N ALA A 217 -4.43 -21.36 31.68
CA ALA A 217 -5.04 -20.61 30.58
C ALA A 217 -4.35 -20.94 29.25
N ALA A 218 -5.10 -21.00 28.16
CA ALA A 218 -4.49 -21.02 26.83
C ALA A 218 -3.89 -19.64 26.49
N PRO A 219 -2.81 -19.57 25.69
CA PRO A 219 -2.30 -18.30 25.18
C PRO A 219 -3.38 -17.54 24.41
N ARG A 220 -3.51 -16.23 24.64
CA ARG A 220 -4.39 -15.38 23.82
C ARG A 220 -3.75 -15.26 22.43
N LEU A 221 -4.52 -14.91 21.40
CA LEU A 221 -3.99 -14.81 20.03
C LEU A 221 -2.80 -13.81 19.91
N LYS A 222 -2.78 -12.74 20.74
CA LYS A 222 -1.67 -11.79 20.84
C LYS A 222 -0.44 -12.30 21.60
N ASP A 223 -0.59 -13.37 22.37
CA ASP A 223 0.43 -14.01 23.21
C ASP A 223 0.94 -15.31 22.56
N ALA A 224 0.40 -15.66 21.38
CA ALA A 224 0.72 -16.88 20.65
C ALA A 224 1.94 -16.66 19.75
N ALA A 225 3.13 -17.02 20.26
CA ALA A 225 4.38 -17.06 19.50
C ALA A 225 4.37 -18.19 18.45
N LEU A 226 3.56 -18.01 17.41
CA LEU A 226 3.46 -18.89 16.24
C LEU A 226 4.47 -18.45 15.18
N SER A 227 5.11 -19.41 14.51
CA SER A 227 5.84 -19.11 13.28
C SER A 227 4.88 -18.65 12.19
N LEU A 228 5.40 -17.92 11.19
CA LEU A 228 4.65 -17.49 10.02
C LEU A 228 3.91 -18.65 9.33
N ASP A 229 4.51 -19.84 9.34
CA ASP A 229 3.93 -21.05 8.74
C ASP A 229 2.69 -21.51 9.51
N LYS A 230 2.73 -21.55 10.85
CA LYS A 230 1.57 -21.92 11.67
C LYS A 230 0.45 -20.88 11.62
N LEU A 231 0.77 -19.61 11.41
CA LEU A 231 -0.22 -18.57 11.12
C LEU A 231 -0.85 -18.77 9.74
N ARG A 232 -0.06 -19.19 8.73
CA ARG A 232 -0.55 -19.53 7.38
C ARG A 232 -1.44 -20.78 7.40
N GLU A 233 -1.01 -21.86 8.07
CA GLU A 233 -1.81 -23.08 8.28
C GLU A 233 -3.16 -22.77 8.92
N ALA A 234 -3.16 -22.04 10.05
CA ALA A 234 -4.38 -21.67 10.75
C ALA A 234 -5.31 -20.78 9.90
N TYR A 235 -4.75 -19.86 9.09
CA TYR A 235 -5.52 -19.03 8.18
C TYR A 235 -6.18 -19.84 7.05
N VAL A 236 -5.47 -20.81 6.47
CA VAL A 236 -6.01 -21.71 5.44
C VAL A 236 -7.09 -22.63 6.02
N GLU A 237 -6.88 -23.17 7.23
CA GLU A 237 -7.89 -23.97 7.93
C GLU A 237 -9.18 -23.15 8.20
N VAL A 238 -9.04 -21.87 8.56
CA VAL A 238 -10.15 -20.92 8.71
C VAL A 238 -10.87 -20.69 7.38
N GLN A 239 -10.15 -20.39 6.28
CA GLN A 239 -10.77 -20.17 4.97
C GLN A 239 -11.54 -21.40 4.48
N GLN A 240 -10.93 -22.59 4.53
CA GLN A 240 -11.58 -23.82 4.10
C GLN A 240 -12.87 -24.09 4.89
N LYS A 241 -12.88 -23.81 6.21
CA LYS A 241 -14.06 -23.96 7.08
C LYS A 241 -15.10 -22.84 6.96
N ILE A 242 -14.76 -21.73 6.31
CA ILE A 242 -15.72 -20.70 5.89
C ILE A 242 -16.39 -21.11 4.57
N LEU A 243 -15.59 -21.59 3.61
CA LEU A 243 -16.06 -22.03 2.29
C LEU A 243 -16.92 -23.32 2.35
N SER A 244 -16.69 -24.19 3.35
CA SER A 244 -17.43 -25.45 3.51
C SER A 244 -18.79 -25.29 4.24
N ARG A 245 -19.52 -24.20 4.01
CA ARG A 245 -20.75 -23.86 4.74
C ARG A 245 -21.91 -23.59 3.80
N ASP A 246 -23.05 -24.23 4.07
CA ASP A 246 -24.33 -23.79 3.49
C ASP A 246 -24.67 -22.41 4.06
N VAL A 247 -24.47 -21.37 3.25
CA VAL A 247 -24.89 -20.00 3.54
C VAL A 247 -26.41 -19.92 3.31
N THR A 248 -27.16 -19.34 4.24
CA THR A 248 -28.58 -19.06 4.02
C THR A 248 -28.77 -17.68 3.41
N VAL A 249 -29.88 -17.48 2.68
CA VAL A 249 -30.25 -16.18 2.10
C VAL A 249 -30.29 -15.05 3.14
N GLU A 250 -30.56 -15.38 4.41
CA GLU A 250 -30.55 -14.43 5.53
C GLU A 250 -29.12 -13.97 5.91
N ASP A 251 -28.10 -14.81 5.70
CA ASP A 251 -26.70 -14.44 5.85
C ASP A 251 -26.18 -13.67 4.62
N GLU A 252 -26.61 -14.01 3.39
CA GLU A 252 -26.32 -13.19 2.20
C GLU A 252 -26.88 -11.76 2.31
N ILE A 253 -28.09 -11.61 2.86
CA ILE A 253 -28.70 -10.30 3.14
C ILE A 253 -27.94 -9.55 4.25
N ALA A 254 -27.36 -10.26 5.23
CA ALA A 254 -26.52 -9.63 6.25
C ALA A 254 -25.18 -9.15 5.70
N ASP A 255 -24.52 -9.96 4.87
CA ASP A 255 -23.20 -9.66 4.32
C ASP A 255 -23.26 -8.59 3.22
N SER A 256 -24.31 -8.58 2.37
CA SER A 256 -24.53 -7.49 1.40
C SER A 256 -24.79 -6.15 2.07
N VAL A 257 -25.55 -6.11 3.18
CA VAL A 257 -25.71 -4.89 4.01
C VAL A 257 -24.39 -4.48 4.67
N PHE A 258 -23.55 -5.42 5.08
CA PHE A 258 -22.24 -5.14 5.67
C PHE A 258 -21.25 -4.56 4.63
N VAL A 259 -21.23 -5.11 3.42
CA VAL A 259 -20.40 -4.62 2.29
C VAL A 259 -20.82 -3.22 1.82
N GLN A 260 -22.12 -2.89 1.87
CA GLN A 260 -22.61 -1.56 1.50
C GLN A 260 -22.42 -0.49 2.58
N SER A 261 -22.15 -0.88 3.84
CA SER A 261 -21.90 0.09 4.92
C SER A 261 -20.48 0.65 4.87
N TYR A 262 -20.33 1.88 4.38
CA TYR A 262 -19.07 2.63 4.49
C TYR A 262 -18.73 2.91 5.96
N ILE A 263 -17.59 2.40 6.43
CA ILE A 263 -17.07 2.60 7.79
C ILE A 263 -15.81 3.49 7.68
N PRO A 264 -15.85 4.76 8.12
CA PRO A 264 -14.67 5.62 8.19
C PRO A 264 -13.64 4.99 9.14
N LYS A 265 -12.39 4.82 8.68
CA LYS A 265 -11.32 4.16 9.47
C LYS A 265 -10.54 5.11 10.38
N THR A 266 -10.64 6.42 10.14
CA THR A 266 -10.14 7.50 11.01
C THR A 266 -11.14 8.66 11.00
N LEU A 267 -10.96 9.66 11.88
CA LEU A 267 -11.85 10.82 11.95
C LEU A 267 -11.78 11.70 10.70
N ASP A 268 -10.59 11.80 10.10
CA ASP A 268 -10.23 12.68 8.98
C ASP A 268 -10.92 12.29 7.66
N HIS A 269 -11.44 11.06 7.59
CA HIS A 269 -12.28 10.59 6.49
C HIS A 269 -13.71 11.19 6.51
N VAL A 270 -14.12 11.86 7.60
CA VAL A 270 -15.43 12.51 7.74
C VAL A 270 -15.30 14.01 7.41
N LYS A 271 -15.24 14.34 6.12
CA LYS A 271 -14.85 15.68 5.63
C LYS A 271 -15.70 16.87 6.08
N ASN A 272 -16.94 16.67 6.57
CA ASN A 272 -17.76 17.70 7.24
C ASN A 272 -18.71 17.05 8.27
N ALA A 273 -18.17 16.61 9.41
CA ALA A 273 -18.94 15.91 10.45
C ALA A 273 -20.15 16.71 10.98
N GLU A 274 -20.04 18.04 11.07
CA GLU A 274 -21.10 18.90 11.60
C GLU A 274 -22.26 19.09 10.61
N GLU A 275 -21.98 19.26 9.31
CA GLU A 275 -23.03 19.33 8.28
C GLU A 275 -23.81 18.01 8.17
N ASP A 276 -23.14 16.87 8.30
CA ASP A 276 -23.80 15.56 8.29
C ASP A 276 -24.76 15.41 9.49
N VAL A 277 -24.34 15.82 10.69
CA VAL A 277 -25.19 15.82 11.89
C VAL A 277 -26.38 16.79 11.75
N ILE A 278 -26.16 17.99 11.20
CA ILE A 278 -27.21 18.98 10.93
C ILE A 278 -28.17 18.48 9.84
N ARG A 279 -27.68 17.83 8.78
CA ARG A 279 -28.52 17.25 7.70
C ARG A 279 -29.41 16.12 8.21
N ILE A 280 -28.89 15.28 9.11
CA ILE A 280 -29.66 14.20 9.75
C ILE A 280 -30.68 14.74 10.76
N THR A 281 -30.30 15.69 11.62
CA THR A 281 -31.21 16.23 12.66
C THR A 281 -32.25 17.21 12.12
N SER A 282 -32.01 17.84 10.96
CA SER A 282 -32.95 18.76 10.31
C SER A 282 -34.09 18.08 9.53
N GLY A 283 -34.10 16.74 9.41
CA GLY A 283 -35.20 15.97 8.83
C GLY A 283 -35.45 16.19 7.33
N LYS A 284 -34.46 16.69 6.59
CA LYS A 284 -34.62 17.19 5.21
C LYS A 284 -34.41 16.17 4.08
N ASP A 285 -33.95 14.93 4.34
CA ASP A 285 -33.89 13.90 3.29
C ASP A 285 -34.99 12.84 3.47
N ARG A 286 -35.93 12.80 2.51
CA ARG A 286 -37.09 11.90 2.48
C ARG A 286 -36.94 10.71 1.52
N ARG A 287 -35.77 10.51 0.90
CA ARG A 287 -35.59 9.55 -0.20
C ARG A 287 -35.53 8.06 0.18
N TYR A 288 -35.99 7.68 1.37
CA TYR A 288 -36.00 6.29 1.85
C TYR A 288 -37.34 5.79 2.44
N GLU A 289 -38.42 6.58 2.44
CA GLU A 289 -39.70 6.16 3.07
C GLU A 289 -40.74 5.53 2.12
N GLU A 290 -40.64 5.69 0.80
CA GLU A 290 -41.75 5.39 -0.13
C GLU A 290 -41.78 3.99 -0.76
N ASN A 291 -40.95 3.03 -0.32
CA ASN A 291 -41.04 1.63 -0.76
C ASN A 291 -40.84 0.63 0.40
N LEU A 292 -41.94 0.35 1.14
CA LEU A 292 -42.43 -1.00 1.50
C LEU A 292 -43.50 -0.91 2.61
N ASN A 293 -44.76 -1.23 2.28
CA ASN A 293 -45.84 -1.49 3.25
C ASN A 293 -46.15 -3.02 3.29
N PRO A 294 -46.81 -3.55 4.34
CA PRO A 294 -46.26 -4.73 5.02
C PRO A 294 -47.15 -5.98 5.01
N VAL A 295 -46.54 -7.16 5.24
CA VAL A 295 -47.26 -8.40 5.55
C VAL A 295 -46.61 -9.15 6.73
N GLU A 296 -47.38 -9.24 7.81
CA GLU A 296 -47.35 -10.22 8.93
C GLU A 296 -46.02 -10.81 9.45
N VAL A 297 -45.55 -10.27 10.58
CA VAL A 297 -44.59 -10.95 11.48
C VAL A 297 -45.36 -11.78 12.52
N PHE A 298 -45.29 -13.11 12.43
CA PHE A 298 -45.83 -13.99 13.47
C PHE A 298 -44.88 -14.06 14.69
N SER A 299 -45.17 -13.22 15.69
CA SER A 299 -44.57 -13.31 17.03
C SER A 299 -45.59 -13.83 18.05
N VAL A 300 -45.25 -14.89 18.78
CA VAL A 300 -45.96 -15.27 20.02
C VAL A 300 -44.95 -15.83 21.02
N ASN A 301 -45.05 -15.40 22.27
CA ASN A 301 -44.50 -16.12 23.40
C ASN A 301 -45.41 -15.95 24.62
N GLU A 302 -45.66 -17.05 25.34
CA GLU A 302 -46.32 -17.16 26.66
C GLU A 302 -47.85 -16.92 26.73
N ASP A 303 -48.47 -17.32 27.86
CA ASP A 303 -49.89 -17.71 28.02
C ASP A 303 -50.76 -16.70 28.84
N ASP A 304 -52.09 -16.89 28.75
CA ASP A 304 -53.12 -16.76 29.82
C ASP A 304 -53.83 -15.39 30.12
N HIS A 305 -55.05 -15.27 29.56
CA HIS A 305 -56.36 -15.07 30.24
C HIS A 305 -56.98 -13.72 30.72
N SER A 306 -58.30 -13.68 30.47
CA SER A 306 -59.41 -13.11 31.28
C SER A 306 -60.03 -11.74 30.89
N LYS A 307 -61.10 -11.35 31.61
CA LYS A 307 -62.21 -10.48 31.13
C LYS A 307 -62.38 -9.17 31.92
N THR A 308 -63.11 -8.23 31.29
CA THR A 308 -63.87 -7.12 31.89
C THR A 308 -64.83 -7.56 33.00
N PRO A 309 -65.37 -6.66 33.87
CA PRO A 309 -65.33 -5.18 33.86
C PRO A 309 -64.81 -4.57 35.22
N GLU A 310 -64.85 -3.27 35.57
CA GLU A 310 -65.40 -2.04 34.95
C GLU A 310 -64.50 -0.77 35.21
N SER A 311 -65.06 0.33 35.74
CA SER A 311 -64.54 1.72 35.87
C SER A 311 -63.73 2.08 37.13
N GLU A 312 -62.69 2.92 36.91
CA GLU A 312 -62.13 4.00 37.77
C GLU A 312 -61.29 3.78 39.06
N SER A 313 -60.23 4.61 39.18
CA SER A 313 -59.46 5.10 40.37
C SER A 313 -58.35 4.26 41.08
N ASP A 314 -57.10 4.68 40.83
CA ASP A 314 -55.93 5.00 41.71
C ASP A 314 -55.39 4.19 42.93
N SER A 315 -54.05 4.08 42.92
CA SER A 315 -53.07 4.18 44.05
C SER A 315 -52.72 3.00 45.02
N GLU A 316 -51.63 2.29 44.65
CA GLU A 316 -50.39 1.90 45.40
C GLU A 316 -50.29 1.22 46.81
N THR A 317 -49.22 0.39 46.92
CA THR A 317 -48.43 -0.12 48.08
C THR A 317 -48.79 -1.43 48.82
N ASP A 318 -47.74 -2.05 49.42
CA ASP A 318 -47.57 -3.48 49.77
C ASP A 318 -47.55 -3.81 51.29
N ASP A 319 -47.54 -5.12 51.67
CA ASP A 319 -46.56 -5.74 52.62
C ASP A 319 -46.91 -7.19 53.10
N ASP A 320 -45.96 -7.85 53.79
CA ASP A 320 -45.80 -9.32 53.97
C ASP A 320 -46.25 -10.05 55.29
N GLU A 321 -46.14 -11.40 55.28
CA GLU A 321 -46.03 -12.39 56.41
C GLU A 321 -47.16 -12.65 57.47
N ASN A 322 -46.96 -13.67 58.37
CA ASN A 322 -47.91 -14.24 59.37
C ASN A 322 -47.31 -15.34 60.33
N SER A 323 -47.53 -15.28 61.67
CA SER A 323 -47.50 -16.46 62.59
C SER A 323 -48.26 -16.25 63.93
N SER A 324 -48.71 -17.36 64.57
CA SER A 324 -49.09 -17.66 66.00
C SER A 324 -49.16 -16.53 67.06
N ASP A 325 -50.22 -16.36 67.89
CA ASP A 325 -50.80 -17.21 68.98
C ASP A 325 -49.95 -17.22 70.29
N SER A 326 -50.45 -17.11 71.54
CA SER A 326 -51.85 -17.12 72.11
C SER A 326 -52.00 -16.46 73.52
N ASP A 327 -53.25 -16.43 74.05
CA ASP A 327 -53.71 -16.44 75.49
C ASP A 327 -53.91 -15.15 76.35
N GLU A 328 -54.39 -15.33 77.61
CA GLU A 328 -55.54 -14.62 78.24
C GLU A 328 -55.32 -13.46 79.25
N SER A 329 -56.34 -12.57 79.31
CA SER A 329 -56.89 -11.88 80.51
C SER A 329 -56.12 -10.75 81.25
N GLY A 330 -56.85 -9.83 81.91
CA GLY A 330 -56.30 -8.84 82.87
C GLY A 330 -56.94 -7.43 82.84
N SER A 331 -57.60 -7.03 83.91
CA SER A 331 -58.44 -5.83 84.07
C SER A 331 -57.73 -4.45 84.20
N LEU A 332 -58.18 -3.47 83.39
CA LEU A 332 -58.56 -2.06 83.69
C LEU A 332 -57.67 -1.07 84.51
N SER A 333 -57.82 0.22 84.14
CA SER A 333 -57.37 1.48 84.79
C SER A 333 -55.87 1.83 84.70
N GLU A 334 -55.43 3.07 84.41
CA GLU A 334 -56.16 4.31 84.01
C GLU A 334 -55.22 5.32 83.28
N VAL A 335 -55.78 6.31 82.55
CA VAL A 335 -55.14 7.58 82.06
C VAL A 335 -53.97 7.45 81.03
N GLU A 336 -53.94 8.09 79.85
CA GLU A 336 -54.87 8.97 79.10
C GLU A 336 -54.54 9.01 77.57
N LYS A 337 -55.57 9.06 76.69
CA LYS A 337 -55.62 9.62 75.28
C LYS A 337 -54.60 9.10 74.21
N LYS A 338 -54.92 8.84 72.94
CA LYS A 338 -56.17 8.81 72.12
C LYS A 338 -55.97 7.93 70.84
N ASP A 339 -57.04 7.64 70.10
CA ASP A 339 -57.22 6.42 69.27
C ASP A 339 -56.69 6.41 67.81
N PRO A 340 -56.32 5.21 67.29
CA PRO A 340 -56.27 4.91 65.84
C PRO A 340 -56.92 3.57 65.44
N VAL A 341 -57.98 3.58 64.61
CA VAL A 341 -58.70 2.35 64.19
C VAL A 341 -59.07 2.34 62.69
N ASP A 342 -58.12 2.05 61.77
CA ASP A 342 -58.48 1.60 60.40
C ASP A 342 -57.36 0.92 59.56
N LYS A 343 -56.75 -0.18 60.03
CA LYS A 343 -55.73 -0.94 59.24
C LYS A 343 -55.89 -2.47 59.16
N ARG A 344 -56.91 -3.06 59.78
CA ARG A 344 -57.03 -4.54 59.92
C ARG A 344 -57.97 -5.23 58.91
N THR A 345 -58.79 -4.45 58.20
CA THR A 345 -59.84 -4.89 57.26
C THR A 345 -59.30 -5.17 55.85
N ALA A 346 -58.63 -4.19 55.24
CA ALA A 346 -58.17 -4.25 53.84
C ALA A 346 -57.27 -5.47 53.53
N ARG A 347 -56.29 -5.75 54.40
CA ARG A 347 -55.31 -6.85 54.24
C ARG A 347 -55.95 -8.24 54.10
N LYS A 348 -57.20 -8.40 54.54
CA LYS A 348 -57.97 -9.66 54.47
C LYS A 348 -58.62 -9.90 53.10
N GLN A 349 -58.82 -8.86 52.28
CA GLN A 349 -59.45 -8.95 50.96
C GLN A 349 -58.45 -9.29 49.84
N ASN A 350 -57.27 -8.66 49.79
CA ASN A 350 -56.26 -8.95 48.75
C ASN A 350 -55.77 -10.42 48.79
N LYS A 351 -55.62 -10.99 50.00
CA LYS A 351 -55.28 -12.42 50.22
C LYS A 351 -56.36 -13.39 49.71
N LYS A 352 -57.55 -12.89 49.35
CA LYS A 352 -58.66 -13.63 48.73
C LYS A 352 -58.57 -13.57 47.19
N LYS A 353 -58.40 -12.37 46.59
CA LYS A 353 -58.22 -12.19 45.11
C LYS A 353 -57.14 -13.11 44.54
N VAL A 354 -55.94 -13.09 45.14
CA VAL A 354 -54.77 -13.89 44.67
C VAL A 354 -54.99 -15.41 44.76
N LYS A 355 -55.99 -15.87 45.54
CA LYS A 355 -56.42 -17.28 45.61
C LYS A 355 -57.44 -17.64 44.53
N GLU A 356 -58.22 -16.67 44.05
CA GLU A 356 -59.24 -16.82 43.00
C GLU A 356 -58.57 -16.90 41.60
N GLU A 357 -57.62 -16.00 41.31
CA GLU A 357 -56.84 -15.99 40.05
C GLU A 357 -56.08 -17.32 39.84
N LYS A 358 -55.42 -17.80 40.90
CA LYS A 358 -54.71 -19.10 40.93
C LYS A 358 -55.63 -20.32 40.87
N ARG A 359 -56.96 -20.13 40.86
CA ARG A 359 -58.00 -21.13 40.65
C ARG A 359 -58.51 -21.12 39.20
N GLU A 360 -58.64 -19.95 38.57
CA GLU A 360 -58.98 -19.84 37.14
C GLU A 360 -57.86 -20.37 36.23
N ALA A 361 -56.60 -19.98 36.48
CA ALA A 361 -55.41 -20.44 35.74
C ALA A 361 -55.10 -21.96 35.87
N ARG A 362 -55.99 -22.74 36.51
CA ARG A 362 -55.96 -24.20 36.56
C ARG A 362 -56.99 -24.86 35.63
N LYS A 363 -57.99 -24.14 35.12
CA LYS A 363 -59.08 -24.70 34.29
C LYS A 363 -58.64 -25.05 32.86
N THR A 364 -57.72 -24.30 32.26
CA THR A 364 -57.22 -24.50 30.88
C THR A 364 -56.15 -25.59 30.73
N LYS A 365 -55.68 -26.21 31.82
CA LYS A 365 -54.45 -27.01 31.81
C LYS A 365 -54.68 -28.49 31.46
N ILE A 366 -54.50 -28.84 30.18
CA ILE A 366 -54.70 -30.20 29.63
C ILE A 366 -54.01 -31.28 30.51
N PRO A 367 -54.73 -32.32 30.99
CA PRO A 367 -54.18 -33.34 31.88
C PRO A 367 -52.95 -34.09 31.34
N LYS A 368 -51.95 -34.29 32.21
CA LYS A 368 -50.67 -34.95 31.87
C LYS A 368 -50.84 -36.32 31.19
N ALA A 369 -51.89 -37.08 31.52
CA ALA A 369 -52.19 -38.36 30.90
C ALA A 369 -52.44 -38.27 29.38
N VAL A 370 -53.17 -37.24 28.93
CA VAL A 370 -53.49 -37.01 27.51
C VAL A 370 -52.22 -36.64 26.74
N LYS A 371 -51.38 -35.76 27.31
CA LYS A 371 -50.07 -35.39 26.73
C LYS A 371 -49.12 -36.59 26.63
N LYS A 372 -49.19 -37.54 27.58
CA LYS A 372 -48.43 -38.81 27.55
C LYS A 372 -48.97 -39.80 26.50
N ARG A 373 -50.29 -39.83 26.23
CA ARG A 373 -50.90 -40.69 25.19
C ARG A 373 -50.54 -40.23 23.77
N LYS A 374 -50.64 -38.93 23.45
CA LYS A 374 -50.21 -38.39 22.14
C LYS A 374 -48.73 -38.68 21.86
N LYS A 375 -47.84 -38.53 22.85
CA LYS A 375 -46.40 -38.81 22.69
C LYS A 375 -46.04 -40.30 22.50
N LYS A 376 -46.95 -41.24 22.79
CA LYS A 376 -46.76 -42.68 22.51
C LYS A 376 -47.07 -43.03 21.05
N LEU A 377 -48.14 -42.47 20.48
CA LEU A 377 -48.55 -42.71 19.08
C LEU A 377 -47.51 -42.20 18.06
N ALA A 378 -46.88 -41.04 18.33
CA ALA A 378 -45.83 -40.50 17.46
C ALA A 378 -44.56 -41.38 17.38
N LYS A 379 -44.34 -42.33 18.31
CA LYS A 379 -43.15 -43.19 18.33
C LYS A 379 -43.36 -44.56 17.64
N ALA A 380 -44.47 -44.73 16.91
CA ALA A 380 -44.86 -45.98 16.26
C ALA A 380 -44.83 -45.95 14.71
N LYS A 381 -44.25 -44.90 14.09
CA LYS A 381 -44.05 -44.80 12.63
C LYS A 381 -42.60 -44.42 12.26
N LYS A 382 -41.66 -45.33 12.51
CA LYS A 382 -40.44 -45.47 11.69
C LYS A 382 -39.82 -46.85 11.92
N THR A 383 -40.01 -47.75 10.96
CA THR A 383 -39.46 -49.10 10.93
C THR A 383 -39.10 -49.45 9.50
N ARG A 384 -37.98 -50.18 9.34
CA ARG A 384 -37.56 -50.93 8.16
C ARG A 384 -37.15 -50.12 6.91
N ALA A 385 -35.85 -49.93 6.80
CA ALA A 385 -35.10 -50.23 5.56
C ALA A 385 -33.86 -51.02 6.01
N GLU A 386 -33.67 -52.21 5.46
CA GLU A 386 -32.51 -53.07 5.69
C GLU A 386 -31.66 -53.08 4.42
N PHE A 387 -30.33 -53.06 4.54
CA PHE A 387 -29.42 -53.66 3.56
C PHE A 387 -28.12 -54.07 4.25
N GLU A 388 -27.40 -55.00 3.63
CA GLU A 388 -26.56 -55.97 4.32
C GLU A 388 -25.13 -55.50 4.60
N LEU A 389 -24.55 -56.03 5.69
CA LEU A 389 -23.12 -55.97 5.92
C LEU A 389 -22.45 -57.07 5.08
N LYS A 390 -21.51 -56.70 4.21
CA LYS A 390 -20.60 -57.67 3.56
C LYS A 390 -19.16 -57.29 3.87
N PHE A 391 -18.45 -58.15 4.59
CA PHE A 391 -17.02 -57.99 4.82
C PHE A 391 -16.26 -58.26 3.52
N MET A 392 -15.32 -57.37 3.19
CA MET A 392 -14.11 -57.72 2.45
C MET A 392 -12.93 -57.30 3.33
N VAL A 393 -12.02 -58.24 3.52
CA VAL A 393 -10.68 -58.01 4.07
C VAL A 393 -9.76 -58.23 2.89
N ASP A 394 -9.06 -57.19 2.46
CA ASP A 394 -8.10 -57.25 1.37
C ASP A 394 -6.77 -56.59 1.76
N ASP A 395 -5.75 -56.92 0.96
CA ASP A 395 -4.35 -56.99 1.33
C ASP A 395 -3.65 -55.64 1.59
N ILE A 396 -2.66 -55.60 2.50
CA ILE A 396 -1.80 -54.42 2.75
C ILE A 396 -0.56 -54.51 1.84
N THR A 397 -0.77 -54.70 0.53
CA THR A 397 0.31 -54.88 -0.45
C THR A 397 0.09 -54.16 -1.80
N SER A 398 -0.69 -53.06 -1.83
CA SER A 398 -0.61 -52.09 -2.95
C SER A 398 -1.04 -50.67 -2.58
N PHE A 399 -0.09 -49.84 -2.13
CA PHE A 399 -0.18 -48.42 -2.44
C PHE A 399 0.29 -48.23 -3.89
N PRO A 400 -0.53 -47.67 -4.81
CA PRO A 400 0.06 -47.01 -5.97
C PRO A 400 0.92 -45.86 -5.42
N HIS A 401 2.18 -45.76 -5.85
CA HIS A 401 2.94 -44.54 -5.60
C HIS A 401 2.16 -43.38 -6.23
N GLN A 402 1.57 -42.50 -5.42
CA GLN A 402 1.26 -41.16 -5.89
C GLN A 402 2.61 -40.45 -6.08
N PRO A 403 3.01 -40.14 -7.32
CA PRO A 403 4.27 -39.46 -7.57
C PRO A 403 4.19 -38.04 -7.00
N LEU A 404 4.99 -37.77 -5.97
CA LEU A 404 5.07 -36.48 -5.31
C LEU A 404 5.56 -35.41 -6.30
N VAL A 405 4.90 -34.25 -6.29
CA VAL A 405 5.46 -33.06 -6.93
C VAL A 405 6.60 -32.55 -6.07
N LEU A 406 7.84 -32.71 -6.53
CA LEU A 406 9.00 -32.07 -5.92
C LEU A 406 9.25 -30.76 -6.66
N PHE A 407 9.21 -29.65 -5.93
CA PHE A 407 9.40 -28.32 -6.50
C PHE A 407 10.16 -27.45 -5.50
N THR A 408 11.45 -27.25 -5.74
CA THR A 408 12.39 -26.67 -4.76
C THR A 408 13.31 -25.67 -5.41
N ALA A 409 13.50 -24.51 -4.78
CA ALA A 409 14.34 -23.42 -5.26
C ALA A 409 15.53 -23.20 -4.33
N TYR A 410 16.75 -23.06 -4.88
CA TYR A 410 17.97 -22.83 -4.10
C TYR A 410 19.02 -22.03 -4.86
N GLU A 411 19.86 -21.33 -4.12
CA GLU A 411 20.92 -20.46 -4.62
C GLU A 411 22.13 -21.28 -5.11
N ILE A 412 22.85 -20.76 -6.12
CA ILE A 412 24.08 -21.38 -6.63
C ILE A 412 25.32 -20.69 -6.03
N GLY A 413 26.14 -21.46 -5.31
CA GLY A 413 27.48 -21.03 -4.88
C GLY A 413 27.55 -20.56 -3.42
N SER A 414 28.72 -20.03 -3.04
CA SER A 414 28.89 -19.34 -1.76
C SER A 414 28.31 -17.94 -1.87
N VAL A 415 27.34 -17.59 -1.02
CA VAL A 415 26.78 -16.23 -0.91
C VAL A 415 27.91 -15.24 -0.64
N ASP A 416 28.23 -14.39 -1.62
CA ASP A 416 29.03 -13.19 -1.40
C ASP A 416 28.07 -12.04 -1.08
N TRP A 417 28.23 -11.44 0.09
CA TRP A 417 27.16 -10.71 0.79
C TRP A 417 26.89 -9.29 0.24
N ASN A 418 27.43 -9.00 -0.94
CA ASN A 418 27.39 -7.71 -1.63
C ASN A 418 26.83 -7.79 -3.07
N GLU A 419 26.46 -8.98 -3.59
CA GLU A 419 25.90 -9.09 -4.94
C GLU A 419 24.42 -8.63 -4.99
N ASP A 420 24.10 -7.86 -6.03
CA ASP A 420 22.78 -7.30 -6.32
C ASP A 420 22.02 -8.09 -7.40
N THR A 421 22.64 -9.13 -7.96
CA THR A 421 21.98 -10.17 -8.75
C THR A 421 22.40 -11.55 -8.25
N GLN A 422 21.55 -12.57 -8.38
CA GLN A 422 21.87 -13.91 -7.87
C GLN A 422 21.27 -15.02 -8.74
N TRP A 423 22.03 -16.08 -9.00
CA TRP A 423 21.54 -17.26 -9.71
C TRP A 423 20.83 -18.24 -8.78
N VAL A 424 19.56 -18.50 -9.07
CA VAL A 424 18.71 -19.50 -8.42
C VAL A 424 18.45 -20.66 -9.37
N THR A 425 18.55 -21.89 -8.84
CA THR A 425 18.14 -23.13 -9.49
C THR A 425 16.76 -23.54 -8.97
N VAL A 426 15.88 -23.97 -9.86
CA VAL A 426 14.55 -24.51 -9.53
C VAL A 426 14.44 -25.91 -10.12
N ASP A 427 14.42 -26.92 -9.24
CA ASP A 427 14.22 -28.30 -9.63
C ASP A 427 12.72 -28.65 -9.65
N ILE A 428 12.31 -29.33 -10.72
CA ILE A 428 10.92 -29.66 -11.04
C ILE A 428 10.81 -31.17 -11.21
N VAL A 429 9.91 -31.79 -10.44
CA VAL A 429 9.36 -33.12 -10.68
C VAL A 429 7.85 -33.00 -10.66
N HIS A 430 7.19 -33.17 -11.80
CA HIS A 430 5.73 -33.13 -11.95
C HIS A 430 5.24 -34.36 -12.74
N PRO A 431 4.30 -35.16 -12.22
CA PRO A 431 3.93 -36.44 -12.82
C PRO A 431 2.97 -36.38 -14.01
N GLU A 432 2.32 -35.24 -14.24
CA GLU A 432 1.39 -35.03 -15.35
C GLU A 432 1.95 -33.94 -16.30
N PRO A 433 3.20 -34.08 -16.79
CA PRO A 433 3.88 -33.01 -17.52
C PRO A 433 3.20 -32.72 -18.85
N SER A 434 2.95 -31.44 -19.08
CA SER A 434 2.45 -30.92 -20.34
C SER A 434 3.43 -29.89 -20.91
N PRO A 435 3.55 -29.76 -22.25
CA PRO A 435 4.37 -28.72 -22.88
C PRO A 435 3.92 -27.29 -22.53
N ASP A 436 2.70 -27.12 -22.02
CA ASP A 436 2.16 -25.83 -21.56
C ASP A 436 2.48 -25.49 -20.09
N ASN A 437 3.18 -26.36 -19.37
CA ASN A 437 3.55 -26.10 -17.98
C ASN A 437 4.60 -24.99 -17.92
N TRP A 438 4.52 -24.14 -16.90
CA TRP A 438 5.42 -23.00 -16.74
C TRP A 438 5.69 -22.68 -15.27
N VAL A 439 6.84 -22.06 -15.00
CA VAL A 439 7.25 -21.59 -13.68
C VAL A 439 7.28 -20.07 -13.69
N GLY A 440 6.47 -19.45 -12.84
CA GLY A 440 6.50 -18.02 -12.57
C GLY A 440 7.37 -17.67 -11.38
N VAL A 441 8.04 -16.52 -11.45
CA VAL A 441 8.81 -15.89 -10.37
C VAL A 441 7.95 -14.77 -9.78
N PHE A 442 7.72 -14.77 -8.47
CA PHE A 442 6.86 -13.78 -7.79
C PHE A 442 7.61 -13.09 -6.66
N SER A 443 7.57 -11.76 -6.63
CA SER A 443 8.10 -10.95 -5.53
C SER A 443 7.11 -9.80 -5.23
N PRO A 444 6.47 -9.73 -4.04
CA PRO A 444 6.71 -10.55 -2.85
C PRO A 444 6.43 -12.05 -3.00
N ALA A 445 7.05 -12.88 -2.16
CA ALA A 445 6.91 -14.34 -2.19
C ALA A 445 5.49 -14.82 -1.85
N LYS A 446 4.65 -13.96 -1.28
CA LYS A 446 3.22 -14.22 -1.06
C LYS A 446 2.40 -13.52 -2.14
N PHE A 447 2.19 -14.21 -3.25
CA PHE A 447 1.38 -13.76 -4.39
C PHE A 447 -0.06 -14.29 -4.32
N ASN A 448 -0.97 -13.68 -5.10
CA ASN A 448 -2.33 -14.18 -5.29
C ASN A 448 -2.46 -14.92 -6.63
N SER A 449 -2.53 -16.26 -6.58
CA SER A 449 -2.64 -17.12 -7.77
C SER A 449 -4.04 -17.18 -8.40
N SER A 450 -5.03 -16.42 -7.91
CA SER A 450 -6.36 -16.37 -8.52
C SER A 450 -6.33 -15.70 -9.89
N THR A 451 -7.25 -16.10 -10.77
CA THR A 451 -7.44 -15.45 -12.06
C THR A 451 -8.04 -14.06 -11.86
N CYS A 452 -7.37 -13.02 -12.36
CA CYS A 452 -7.94 -11.68 -12.49
C CYS A 452 -8.12 -11.40 -13.99
N PRO A 453 -9.35 -11.44 -14.53
CA PRO A 453 -9.59 -11.13 -15.94
C PRO A 453 -9.37 -9.63 -16.20
N PRO A 454 -8.93 -9.25 -17.43
CA PRO A 454 -8.55 -7.89 -17.74
C PRO A 454 -9.75 -6.92 -17.70
N ILE A 455 -9.51 -5.70 -17.23
CA ILE A 455 -10.58 -4.72 -16.95
C ILE A 455 -10.54 -3.58 -17.99
N ASN A 456 -11.33 -3.74 -19.05
CA ASN A 456 -11.60 -2.75 -20.11
C ASN A 456 -10.40 -2.27 -20.95
N ASP A 457 -9.17 -2.68 -20.66
CA ASP A 457 -8.00 -2.41 -21.52
C ASP A 457 -7.69 -3.64 -22.40
N PRO A 458 -7.72 -3.53 -23.75
CA PRO A 458 -7.32 -4.60 -24.65
C PRO A 458 -5.80 -4.88 -24.67
N LYS A 459 -4.98 -4.05 -24.02
CA LYS A 459 -3.51 -4.21 -23.91
C LYS A 459 -3.05 -4.98 -22.67
N GLU A 460 -3.96 -5.31 -21.74
CA GLU A 460 -3.62 -6.14 -20.58
C GLU A 460 -3.32 -7.59 -21.02
N GLN A 461 -2.16 -8.12 -20.61
CA GLN A 461 -1.54 -9.32 -21.17
C GLN A 461 -1.75 -10.56 -20.28
N ASN A 462 -1.62 -11.75 -20.89
CA ASN A 462 -1.56 -13.02 -20.16
C ASN A 462 -0.14 -13.27 -19.59
N PRO A 463 0.00 -13.97 -18.45
CA PRO A 463 -1.04 -14.69 -17.71
C PRO A 463 -1.92 -13.80 -16.83
N TYR A 464 -3.24 -14.02 -16.89
CA TYR A 464 -4.25 -13.22 -16.17
C TYR A 464 -4.37 -13.60 -14.69
N ILE A 465 -3.35 -13.27 -13.90
CA ILE A 465 -3.21 -13.62 -12.48
C ILE A 465 -3.27 -12.35 -11.62
N CYS A 466 -3.97 -12.39 -10.49
CA CYS A 466 -4.17 -11.27 -9.56
C CYS A 466 -2.88 -10.76 -8.84
N SER A 467 -1.73 -11.29 -9.20
CA SER A 467 -0.41 -10.75 -8.90
C SER A 467 0.47 -11.12 -10.08
N ALA A 468 0.93 -10.13 -10.83
CA ALA A 468 1.86 -10.34 -11.94
C ALA A 468 3.12 -11.09 -11.44
N PRO A 469 3.54 -12.21 -12.07
CA PRO A 469 4.92 -12.67 -11.93
C PRO A 469 5.87 -11.60 -12.45
N ILE A 470 7.04 -11.49 -11.82
CA ILE A 470 8.16 -10.67 -12.27
C ILE A 470 8.60 -11.13 -13.68
N LYS A 471 8.70 -12.45 -13.85
CA LYS A 471 9.06 -13.16 -15.09
C LYS A 471 8.73 -14.64 -14.98
N TYR A 472 8.82 -15.39 -16.07
CA TYR A 472 8.47 -16.81 -16.12
C TYR A 472 9.23 -17.61 -17.20
N LYS A 473 9.21 -18.94 -17.09
CA LYS A 473 9.74 -19.87 -18.11
C LYS A 473 8.83 -21.07 -18.28
N TYR A 474 8.70 -21.59 -19.50
CA TYR A 474 8.10 -22.91 -19.70
C TYR A 474 8.95 -24.00 -19.04
N ALA A 475 8.31 -24.99 -18.43
CA ALA A 475 8.97 -26.05 -17.66
C ALA A 475 9.84 -26.97 -18.53
N ASN A 476 9.68 -26.93 -19.85
CA ASN A 476 10.49 -27.64 -20.85
C ASN A 476 11.67 -26.82 -21.41
N HIS A 477 11.86 -25.56 -21.01
CA HIS A 477 12.78 -24.60 -21.65
C HIS A 477 14.23 -25.11 -21.76
N SER A 478 14.80 -25.61 -20.65
CA SER A 478 16.15 -26.19 -20.62
C SER A 478 16.20 -27.67 -21.02
N ASN A 479 15.06 -28.37 -21.11
CA ASN A 479 14.99 -29.79 -21.42
C ASN A 479 13.65 -30.17 -22.06
N SER A 480 13.65 -30.37 -23.37
CA SER A 480 12.46 -30.80 -24.14
C SER A 480 11.91 -32.17 -23.69
N ALA A 481 12.73 -33.01 -23.04
CA ALA A 481 12.30 -34.29 -22.50
C ALA A 481 11.42 -34.18 -21.24
N TYR A 482 11.26 -32.99 -20.63
CA TYR A 482 10.33 -32.74 -19.51
C TYR A 482 8.93 -33.34 -19.76
N THR A 483 8.42 -33.18 -20.98
CA THR A 483 7.13 -33.73 -21.47
C THR A 483 7.01 -35.26 -21.43
N LYS A 484 8.11 -35.98 -21.15
CA LYS A 484 8.17 -37.45 -21.04
C LYS A 484 8.69 -37.92 -19.68
N THR A 485 9.56 -37.14 -19.03
CA THR A 485 10.20 -37.49 -17.76
C THR A 485 9.44 -36.97 -16.54
N GLY A 486 8.67 -35.88 -16.71
CA GLY A 486 8.18 -35.08 -15.60
C GLY A 486 9.24 -34.24 -14.92
N GLN A 487 10.50 -34.30 -15.37
CA GLN A 487 11.67 -33.83 -14.63
C GLN A 487 12.47 -32.81 -15.43
N ASN A 488 12.75 -31.65 -14.83
CA ASN A 488 13.67 -30.65 -15.36
C ASN A 488 14.24 -29.74 -14.26
N THR A 489 15.34 -29.07 -14.57
CA THR A 489 15.98 -28.04 -13.76
C THR A 489 15.97 -26.73 -14.54
N LEU A 490 15.34 -25.69 -14.01
CA LEU A 490 15.40 -24.32 -14.54
C LEU A 490 16.44 -23.50 -13.76
N LYS A 491 16.98 -22.46 -14.41
CA LYS A 491 17.80 -21.43 -13.76
C LYS A 491 17.24 -20.05 -14.04
N PHE A 492 17.29 -19.20 -13.03
CA PHE A 492 16.88 -17.79 -13.09
C PHE A 492 17.98 -16.93 -12.46
N GLN A 493 18.27 -15.77 -13.05
CA GLN A 493 19.09 -14.73 -12.46
C GLN A 493 18.14 -13.68 -11.85
N LEU A 494 18.00 -13.67 -10.53
CA LEU A 494 17.20 -12.65 -9.84
C LEU A 494 18.01 -11.36 -9.70
N ILE A 495 17.31 -10.23 -9.64
CA ILE A 495 17.88 -8.94 -9.23
C ILE A 495 17.32 -8.56 -7.85
N ASN A 496 18.10 -7.84 -7.04
CA ASN A 496 17.64 -7.36 -5.75
C ASN A 496 16.73 -6.14 -5.95
N GLN A 497 15.44 -6.38 -6.06
CA GLN A 497 14.40 -5.36 -6.22
C GLN A 497 13.46 -5.30 -5.01
N ARG A 498 14.02 -5.32 -3.80
CA ARG A 498 13.30 -5.31 -2.51
C ARG A 498 12.75 -6.67 -2.09
N ALA A 499 11.43 -6.89 -2.19
CA ALA A 499 10.75 -7.97 -1.47
C ALA A 499 11.27 -9.41 -1.77
N ASP A 500 10.96 -10.33 -0.87
CA ASP A 500 11.28 -11.76 -1.01
C ASP A 500 10.68 -12.38 -2.29
N PHE A 501 11.22 -13.52 -2.71
CA PHE A 501 10.87 -14.22 -3.93
C PHE A 501 10.28 -15.60 -3.63
N SER A 502 9.33 -16.03 -4.45
CA SER A 502 8.92 -17.43 -4.57
C SER A 502 8.83 -17.83 -6.04
N PHE A 503 8.91 -19.12 -6.30
CA PHE A 503 8.65 -19.71 -7.60
C PHE A 503 7.34 -20.50 -7.51
N ALA A 504 6.59 -20.57 -8.60
CA ALA A 504 5.37 -21.37 -8.65
C ALA A 504 5.19 -22.05 -10.00
N LEU A 505 4.90 -23.35 -9.96
CA LEU A 505 4.63 -24.19 -11.12
C LEU A 505 3.14 -24.12 -11.47
N PHE A 506 2.83 -23.90 -12.74
CA PHE A 506 1.48 -23.88 -13.30
C PHE A 506 1.32 -24.87 -14.45
N SER A 507 0.08 -25.32 -14.66
CA SER A 507 -0.37 -26.07 -15.85
C SER A 507 -1.53 -25.34 -16.55
N GLY A 508 -1.87 -25.72 -17.79
CA GLY A 508 -2.94 -25.04 -18.56
C GLY A 508 -2.48 -23.79 -19.32
N GLY A 509 -1.16 -23.62 -19.47
CA GLY A 509 -0.57 -22.49 -20.19
C GLY A 509 -0.75 -21.14 -19.50
N LEU A 510 -0.48 -20.07 -20.24
CA LEU A 510 -0.64 -18.69 -19.76
C LEU A 510 -2.10 -18.23 -19.80
N SER A 511 -2.94 -18.84 -20.65
CA SER A 511 -4.33 -18.44 -20.86
C SER A 511 -5.32 -19.04 -19.86
N ASN A 512 -4.99 -20.19 -19.24
CA ASN A 512 -5.80 -20.82 -18.19
C ASN A 512 -4.90 -21.40 -17.07
N PRO A 513 -4.09 -20.55 -16.40
CA PRO A 513 -3.04 -21.01 -15.50
C PRO A 513 -3.62 -21.59 -14.20
N LYS A 514 -3.28 -22.84 -13.93
CA LYS A 514 -3.68 -23.57 -12.71
C LYS A 514 -2.45 -23.82 -11.85
N LEU A 515 -2.44 -23.30 -10.62
CA LEU A 515 -1.34 -23.49 -9.69
C LEU A 515 -1.20 -24.98 -9.31
N VAL A 516 0.00 -25.52 -9.48
CA VAL A 516 0.37 -26.91 -9.16
C VAL A 516 1.20 -26.98 -7.88
N ALA A 517 2.22 -26.12 -7.74
CA ALA A 517 3.12 -26.08 -6.59
C ALA A 517 3.74 -24.69 -6.40
N VAL A 518 4.21 -24.41 -5.18
CA VAL A 518 4.97 -23.21 -4.82
C VAL A 518 6.23 -23.64 -4.07
N SER A 519 7.35 -22.98 -4.32
CA SER A 519 8.64 -23.27 -3.67
C SER A 519 8.70 -22.73 -2.24
N ASN A 520 9.80 -23.03 -1.54
CA ASN A 520 10.30 -22.19 -0.47
C ASN A 520 10.53 -20.74 -0.96
N SER A 521 10.50 -19.78 -0.04
CA SER A 521 10.90 -18.40 -0.33
C SER A 521 12.43 -18.24 -0.33
N ILE A 522 12.92 -17.26 -1.09
CA ILE A 522 14.33 -16.84 -1.17
C ILE A 522 14.37 -15.32 -0.99
N THR A 523 15.43 -14.78 -0.38
CA THR A 523 15.57 -13.33 -0.18
C THR A 523 17.04 -12.93 -0.17
N PHE A 524 17.36 -11.77 -0.73
CA PHE A 524 18.71 -11.22 -0.70
C PHE A 524 19.13 -10.89 0.75
N ALA A 525 20.43 -10.91 1.03
CA ALA A 525 20.98 -10.62 2.36
C ALA A 525 20.54 -9.26 2.94
N ASN A 526 20.42 -8.24 2.07
CA ASN A 526 19.73 -7.00 2.40
C ASN A 526 18.73 -6.63 1.28
N PRO A 527 17.43 -6.94 1.45
CA PRO A 527 16.36 -6.51 0.55
C PRO A 527 16.34 -4.99 0.32
N LYS A 528 16.75 -4.21 1.32
CA LYS A 528 16.53 -2.76 1.35
C LYS A 528 17.70 -1.95 0.79
N ALA A 529 18.75 -2.61 0.29
CA ALA A 529 20.01 -1.98 -0.13
C ALA A 529 19.83 -0.83 -1.15
N PRO A 530 20.71 0.20 -1.11
CA PRO A 530 20.74 1.24 -2.14
C PRO A 530 21.38 0.71 -3.44
N LEU A 531 20.60 0.68 -4.52
CA LEU A 531 20.94 -0.02 -5.76
C LEU A 531 20.59 0.78 -7.02
N TYR A 532 21.22 0.40 -8.14
CA TYR A 532 20.96 0.88 -9.49
C TYR A 532 21.02 2.42 -9.64
N PRO A 533 22.15 3.07 -9.28
CA PRO A 533 22.29 4.51 -9.45
C PRO A 533 22.36 4.88 -10.93
N ARG A 534 21.50 5.81 -11.33
CA ARG A 534 21.56 6.52 -12.62
C ARG A 534 21.99 7.97 -12.38
N LEU A 535 22.97 8.40 -13.17
CA LEU A 535 23.48 9.77 -13.23
C LEU A 535 22.67 10.59 -14.22
N ALA A 536 22.38 11.84 -13.88
CA ALA A 536 21.79 12.83 -14.78
C ALA A 536 22.41 14.20 -14.54
N GLN A 537 22.51 15.04 -15.57
CA GLN A 537 22.94 16.42 -15.38
C GLN A 537 21.93 17.18 -14.50
N GLY A 538 22.45 17.99 -13.59
CA GLY A 538 21.65 18.87 -12.75
C GLY A 538 21.19 20.14 -13.45
N LYS A 539 20.75 21.12 -12.67
CA LYS A 539 20.28 22.42 -13.19
C LYS A 539 21.41 23.37 -13.62
N SER A 540 22.65 22.95 -13.50
CA SER A 540 23.85 23.65 -13.98
C SER A 540 24.90 22.66 -14.47
N TRP A 541 25.81 23.12 -15.35
CA TRP A 541 26.85 22.28 -15.97
C TRP A 541 27.81 21.63 -14.95
N ASP A 542 27.94 22.24 -13.77
CA ASP A 542 28.76 21.81 -12.63
C ASP A 542 27.97 21.03 -11.58
N GLU A 543 26.73 20.63 -11.89
CA GLU A 543 25.88 19.80 -11.03
C GLU A 543 25.62 18.42 -11.66
N MET A 544 25.79 17.37 -10.86
CA MET A 544 25.40 16.00 -11.20
C MET A 544 24.36 15.50 -10.19
N ALA A 545 23.21 15.09 -10.69
CA ALA A 545 22.21 14.35 -9.93
C ALA A 545 22.56 12.86 -9.94
N ILE A 546 22.50 12.22 -8.76
CA ILE A 546 22.61 10.77 -8.61
C ILE A 546 21.29 10.27 -8.06
N THR A 547 20.53 9.52 -8.87
CA THR A 547 19.22 8.96 -8.52
C THR A 547 19.32 7.45 -8.36
N TRP A 548 18.83 6.90 -7.25
CA TRP A 548 18.87 5.46 -6.96
C TRP A 548 17.63 4.96 -6.25
N THR A 549 17.45 3.64 -6.23
CA THR A 549 16.33 2.98 -5.56
C THR A 549 16.81 2.29 -4.27
N SER A 550 16.03 2.33 -3.20
CA SER A 550 16.26 1.50 -2.00
C SER A 550 14.94 1.04 -1.36
N GLY A 551 15.04 0.22 -0.31
CA GLY A 551 13.89 -0.12 0.52
C GLY A 551 13.66 0.80 1.72
N TYR A 552 14.57 1.73 2.04
CA TYR A 552 14.50 2.54 3.26
C TYR A 552 13.74 3.85 3.07
N ASN A 553 12.72 4.07 3.91
CA ASN A 553 12.07 5.37 4.02
C ASN A 553 12.86 6.33 4.91
N ILE A 554 12.53 7.63 4.85
CA ILE A 554 13.21 8.70 5.60
C ILE A 554 13.03 8.64 7.13
N ASP A 555 12.04 7.90 7.64
CA ASP A 555 11.87 7.61 9.07
C ASP A 555 12.66 6.37 9.54
N GLU A 556 13.11 5.53 8.61
CA GLU A 556 13.95 4.36 8.88
C GLU A 556 15.45 4.69 8.76
N ALA A 557 15.80 5.49 7.75
CA ALA A 557 17.18 5.88 7.47
C ALA A 557 17.30 7.24 6.74
N VAL A 558 18.38 7.97 7.02
CA VAL A 558 18.74 9.22 6.32
C VAL A 558 19.57 8.87 5.06
N PRO A 559 19.08 9.14 3.83
CA PRO A 559 19.79 8.87 2.59
C PRO A 559 20.75 10.01 2.21
N PHE A 560 21.94 9.65 1.73
CA PHE A 560 22.97 10.59 1.28
C PHE A 560 23.91 9.92 0.26
N VAL A 561 24.70 10.73 -0.45
CA VAL A 561 25.85 10.25 -1.24
C VAL A 561 27.13 10.72 -0.58
N GLU A 562 28.08 9.82 -0.41
CA GLU A 562 29.47 10.14 -0.08
C GLU A 562 30.30 10.13 -1.36
N TRP A 563 30.99 11.23 -1.66
CA TRP A 563 31.64 11.43 -2.95
C TRP A 563 32.90 12.30 -2.85
N GLY A 564 33.76 12.28 -3.86
CA GLY A 564 34.91 13.18 -3.91
C GLY A 564 35.95 12.81 -4.98
N LEU A 565 37.02 13.59 -5.03
CA LEU A 565 38.18 13.31 -5.88
C LEU A 565 38.86 12.01 -5.43
N LYS A 566 39.33 11.19 -6.37
CA LYS A 566 40.00 9.92 -6.06
C LYS A 566 41.28 10.15 -5.24
N GLY A 567 41.23 9.82 -3.95
CA GLY A 567 42.33 10.02 -3.00
C GLY A 567 42.28 11.35 -2.21
N GLY A 568 41.26 12.18 -2.45
CA GLY A 568 40.94 13.33 -1.59
C GLY A 568 40.10 12.93 -0.37
N THR A 569 39.78 13.91 0.49
CA THR A 569 38.78 13.74 1.54
C THR A 569 37.39 13.67 0.90
N PRO A 570 36.53 12.68 1.26
CA PRO A 570 35.18 12.61 0.72
C PRO A 570 34.25 13.63 1.41
N GLU A 571 33.39 14.25 0.61
CA GLU A 571 32.27 15.07 1.02
C GLU A 571 30.97 14.25 1.07
N ARG A 572 29.90 14.83 1.62
CA ARG A 572 28.58 14.19 1.68
C ARG A 572 27.48 15.16 1.23
N SER A 573 26.72 14.74 0.21
CA SER A 573 25.51 15.43 -0.23
C SER A 573 24.27 14.71 0.32
N PRO A 574 23.27 15.42 0.88
CA PRO A 574 21.99 14.80 1.27
C PRO A 574 21.20 14.37 0.03
N ALA A 575 20.20 13.50 0.20
CA ALA A 575 19.28 13.14 -0.87
C ALA A 575 17.83 13.52 -0.53
N GLY A 576 17.11 14.06 -1.51
CA GLY A 576 15.65 14.12 -1.47
C GLY A 576 15.07 12.75 -1.80
N THR A 577 13.99 12.35 -1.13
CA THR A 577 13.34 11.04 -1.32
C THR A 577 11.94 11.22 -1.88
N LEU A 578 11.60 10.41 -2.88
CA LEU A 578 10.29 10.31 -3.51
C LEU A 578 9.82 8.85 -3.53
N THR A 579 8.51 8.66 -3.62
CA THR A 579 7.87 7.37 -3.88
C THR A 579 6.48 7.63 -4.48
N PHE A 580 5.86 6.60 -5.05
CA PHE A 580 4.49 6.62 -5.52
C PHE A 580 3.76 5.37 -5.01
N HIS A 581 2.43 5.39 -5.06
CA HIS A 581 1.59 4.34 -4.52
C HIS A 581 0.60 3.84 -5.58
N GLN A 582 -0.02 2.69 -5.34
CA GLN A 582 -1.00 2.09 -6.26
C GLN A 582 -2.08 3.09 -6.72
N ASN A 583 -2.54 3.97 -5.82
CA ASN A 583 -3.56 4.96 -6.13
C ASN A 583 -3.07 6.17 -6.95
N SER A 584 -1.76 6.34 -7.14
CA SER A 584 -1.15 7.33 -8.03
C SER A 584 -1.29 6.93 -9.51
N MET A 585 -1.41 5.63 -9.80
CA MET A 585 -1.54 5.08 -11.16
C MET A 585 -2.93 5.37 -11.74
N CYS A 586 -3.03 5.71 -13.02
CA CYS A 586 -4.29 6.11 -13.65
C CYS A 586 -5.20 4.95 -14.10
N GLY A 587 -4.67 3.73 -14.30
CA GLY A 587 -5.44 2.63 -14.90
C GLY A 587 -4.86 1.22 -14.76
N SER A 588 -5.48 0.23 -15.41
CA SER A 588 -5.00 -1.16 -15.48
C SER A 588 -3.90 -1.27 -16.55
N PRO A 589 -2.86 -2.13 -16.40
CA PRO A 589 -2.55 -2.97 -15.24
C PRO A 589 -1.82 -2.26 -14.08
N ALA A 590 -1.32 -1.03 -14.27
CA ALA A 590 -0.50 -0.29 -13.29
C ALA A 590 -1.14 -0.17 -11.89
N ARG A 591 -2.43 0.14 -11.85
CA ARG A 591 -3.25 0.31 -10.62
C ARG A 591 -3.73 -1.03 -10.05
N THR A 592 -3.62 -2.14 -10.79
CA THR A 592 -4.35 -3.39 -10.54
C THR A 592 -3.40 -4.58 -10.38
N VAL A 593 -3.21 -5.41 -11.41
CA VAL A 593 -2.50 -6.70 -11.37
C VAL A 593 -0.99 -6.56 -11.51
N GLY A 594 -0.54 -5.52 -12.23
CA GLY A 594 0.87 -5.19 -12.44
C GLY A 594 1.48 -4.32 -11.35
N TRP A 595 0.66 -3.81 -10.41
CA TRP A 595 1.14 -3.00 -9.28
C TRP A 595 2.20 -3.74 -8.46
N ARG A 596 3.35 -3.10 -8.30
CA ARG A 596 4.41 -3.51 -7.38
C ARG A 596 4.97 -2.31 -6.66
N ASP A 597 5.27 -2.47 -5.37
CA ASP A 597 5.81 -1.39 -4.55
C ASP A 597 7.23 -0.97 -5.03
N PRO A 598 7.44 0.31 -5.36
CA PRO A 598 8.72 0.80 -5.89
C PRO A 598 9.79 1.01 -4.82
N GLY A 599 9.44 0.89 -3.53
CA GLY A 599 10.27 1.37 -2.43
C GLY A 599 10.43 2.88 -2.49
N PHE A 600 11.68 3.33 -2.36
CA PHE A 600 12.01 4.75 -2.24
C PHE A 600 13.09 5.13 -3.26
N ILE A 601 12.83 6.20 -4.00
CA ILE A 601 13.72 6.74 -5.00
C ILE A 601 14.39 7.98 -4.40
N HIS A 602 15.71 7.94 -4.26
CA HIS A 602 16.49 9.01 -3.65
C HIS A 602 17.26 9.73 -4.74
N THR A 603 17.32 11.06 -4.70
CA THR A 603 18.15 11.88 -5.61
C THR A 603 19.02 12.83 -4.80
N SER A 604 20.34 12.72 -4.97
CA SER A 604 21.34 13.61 -4.38
C SER A 604 22.01 14.48 -5.43
N PHE A 605 22.39 15.70 -5.07
CA PHE A 605 23.00 16.67 -5.96
C PHE A 605 24.46 16.95 -5.55
N LEU A 606 25.38 16.70 -6.47
CA LEU A 606 26.81 16.97 -6.33
C LEU A 606 27.11 18.24 -7.12
N LYS A 607 27.50 19.31 -6.44
CA LYS A 607 27.61 20.68 -6.98
C LYS A 607 29.06 21.17 -7.01
N ASN A 608 29.34 22.26 -7.72
CA ASN A 608 30.69 22.85 -7.85
C ASN A 608 31.69 21.86 -8.49
N LEU A 609 31.23 21.00 -9.39
CA LEU A 609 32.05 20.01 -10.05
C LEU A 609 33.08 20.67 -10.99
N TRP A 610 34.35 20.36 -10.77
CA TRP A 610 35.43 20.80 -11.65
C TRP A 610 35.28 20.06 -12.99
N PRO A 611 35.33 20.73 -14.15
CA PRO A 611 34.99 20.09 -15.42
C PRO A 611 35.97 18.98 -15.80
N ASN A 612 35.49 17.95 -16.50
CA ASN A 612 36.25 16.76 -16.95
C ASN A 612 36.89 15.90 -15.85
N THR A 613 36.59 16.17 -14.58
CA THR A 613 37.30 15.61 -13.43
C THR A 613 36.65 14.30 -12.98
N ARG A 614 37.46 13.31 -12.58
CA ARG A 614 36.95 12.01 -12.14
C ARG A 614 36.64 12.02 -10.65
N TYR A 615 35.37 11.79 -10.33
CA TYR A 615 34.86 11.65 -8.97
C TYR A 615 34.53 10.19 -8.68
N SER A 616 34.80 9.73 -7.47
CA SER A 616 34.28 8.48 -6.92
C SER A 616 33.09 8.78 -6.03
N TYR A 617 32.10 7.88 -5.98
CA TYR A 617 30.93 8.04 -5.12
C TYR A 617 30.37 6.69 -4.64
N ARG A 618 29.68 6.73 -3.50
CA ARG A 618 28.84 5.63 -2.99
C ARG A 618 27.60 6.18 -2.31
N MET A 619 26.51 5.42 -2.39
CA MET A 619 25.23 5.74 -1.77
C MET A 619 25.24 5.22 -0.34
N GLY A 620 24.73 6.02 0.59
CA GLY A 620 24.70 5.72 2.01
C GLY A 620 23.33 5.94 2.63
N HIS A 621 22.99 5.10 3.60
CA HIS A 621 21.83 5.24 4.47
C HIS A 621 22.29 5.16 5.92
N ILE A 622 22.03 6.21 6.71
CA ILE A 622 22.25 6.19 8.16
C ILE A 622 20.96 5.69 8.82
N LEU A 623 20.96 4.47 9.34
CA LEU A 623 19.79 3.89 9.99
C LEU A 623 19.49 4.60 11.32
N SER A 624 18.24 4.52 11.78
CA SER A 624 17.80 5.10 13.06
C SER A 624 18.57 4.62 14.31
N ASN A 625 19.32 3.52 14.22
CA ASN A 625 20.23 3.04 15.28
C ASN A 625 21.68 3.54 15.16
N GLY A 626 21.96 4.44 14.21
CA GLY A 626 23.28 5.03 13.95
C GLY A 626 24.23 4.16 13.11
N SER A 627 23.82 2.97 12.66
CA SER A 627 24.61 2.17 11.73
C SER A 627 24.47 2.67 10.28
N TYR A 628 25.41 2.27 9.42
CA TYR A 628 25.44 2.68 8.02
C TYR A 628 25.23 1.48 7.10
N VAL A 629 24.35 1.65 6.11
CA VAL A 629 24.27 0.78 4.93
C VAL A 629 24.89 1.53 3.76
N TRP A 630 25.73 0.85 2.99
CA TRP A 630 26.49 1.41 1.88
C TRP A 630 26.30 0.60 0.61
N SER A 631 26.37 1.26 -0.55
CA SER A 631 26.53 0.59 -1.85
C SER A 631 27.99 0.18 -2.12
N LYS A 632 28.18 -0.56 -3.22
CA LYS A 632 29.47 -0.61 -3.95
C LYS A 632 29.95 0.80 -4.34
N MET A 633 31.25 0.95 -4.61
CA MET A 633 31.87 2.23 -4.98
C MET A 633 31.87 2.39 -6.50
N TYR A 634 31.40 3.54 -6.99
CA TYR A 634 31.29 3.88 -8.40
C TYR A 634 32.25 5.05 -8.76
N SER A 635 32.35 5.40 -10.04
CA SER A 635 33.04 6.64 -10.45
C SER A 635 32.50 7.19 -11.77
N PHE A 636 32.38 8.51 -11.86
CA PHE A 636 32.01 9.22 -13.08
C PHE A 636 33.05 10.29 -13.44
N LYS A 637 32.96 10.81 -14.65
CA LYS A 637 33.69 12.01 -15.11
C LYS A 637 32.67 13.15 -15.21
N SER A 638 32.90 14.26 -14.53
CA SER A 638 32.04 15.45 -14.66
C SER A 638 32.07 16.01 -16.09
N SER A 639 30.99 16.67 -16.48
CA SER A 639 30.85 17.27 -17.82
C SER A 639 31.95 18.29 -18.12
N PRO A 640 32.26 18.52 -19.41
CA PRO A 640 32.96 19.72 -19.87
C PRO A 640 32.22 20.99 -19.47
N TYR A 641 32.94 22.11 -19.37
CA TYR A 641 32.31 23.44 -19.32
C TYR A 641 31.59 23.75 -20.65
N PRO A 642 30.44 24.46 -20.68
CA PRO A 642 29.76 24.84 -21.91
C PRO A 642 30.66 25.64 -22.86
N GLY A 643 30.86 25.12 -24.07
CA GLY A 643 31.83 25.62 -25.05
C GLY A 643 33.29 25.31 -24.80
N GLN A 644 33.60 24.28 -24.01
CA GLN A 644 34.96 23.76 -23.91
C GLN A 644 35.35 22.99 -25.18
N ASP A 645 36.45 23.40 -25.81
CA ASP A 645 37.03 22.71 -26.97
C ASP A 645 37.73 21.42 -26.53
N SER A 646 37.07 20.29 -26.70
CA SER A 646 37.58 18.95 -26.34
C SER A 646 36.75 17.87 -27.03
N LEU A 647 37.35 16.71 -27.32
CA LEU A 647 36.62 15.55 -27.83
C LEU A 647 35.42 15.17 -26.92
N GLN A 648 34.22 15.15 -27.49
CA GLN A 648 32.95 14.88 -26.81
C GLN A 648 32.14 13.86 -27.59
N ARG A 649 31.74 12.76 -26.95
CA ARG A 649 31.07 11.62 -27.59
C ARG A 649 29.72 11.32 -26.95
N VAL A 650 28.64 11.56 -27.69
CA VAL A 650 27.25 11.47 -27.25
C VAL A 650 26.56 10.30 -27.94
N ILE A 651 25.74 9.54 -27.22
CA ILE A 651 24.90 8.46 -27.75
C ILE A 651 23.42 8.89 -27.73
N ILE A 652 22.68 8.58 -28.80
CA ILE A 652 21.24 8.84 -28.93
C ILE A 652 20.52 7.64 -29.54
N PHE A 653 19.43 7.19 -28.91
CA PHE A 653 18.48 6.17 -29.39
C PHE A 653 17.15 6.31 -28.63
N GLY A 654 16.04 5.87 -29.20
CA GLY A 654 14.79 5.66 -28.47
C GLY A 654 14.53 4.17 -28.21
N ASP A 655 13.41 3.83 -27.57
CA ASP A 655 12.72 2.55 -27.82
C ASP A 655 13.51 1.28 -27.46
N MET A 656 14.46 1.37 -26.54
CA MET A 656 15.32 0.24 -26.16
C MET A 656 14.57 -0.84 -25.39
N GLY A 657 13.64 -0.45 -24.51
CA GLY A 657 12.99 -1.37 -23.58
C GLY A 657 13.99 -2.19 -22.77
N LYS A 658 13.61 -3.43 -22.44
CA LYS A 658 14.39 -4.39 -21.64
C LYS A 658 14.35 -5.79 -22.25
N ALA A 659 15.18 -6.71 -21.73
CA ALA A 659 14.95 -8.16 -21.89
C ALA A 659 15.72 -8.98 -20.85
N GLU A 660 15.26 -10.21 -20.61
CA GLU A 660 15.78 -11.07 -19.56
C GLU A 660 17.07 -11.81 -19.95
N ARG A 661 18.19 -11.45 -19.32
CA ARG A 661 19.52 -12.05 -19.57
C ARG A 661 19.60 -13.56 -19.33
N ASP A 662 18.70 -14.12 -18.52
CA ASP A 662 18.63 -15.57 -18.29
C ASP A 662 17.74 -16.32 -19.32
N GLY A 663 17.10 -15.62 -20.25
CA GLY A 663 16.15 -16.17 -21.22
C GLY A 663 14.77 -16.48 -20.63
N SER A 664 14.34 -15.75 -19.60
CA SER A 664 12.93 -15.76 -19.16
C SER A 664 12.06 -15.02 -20.18
N ASN A 665 10.78 -15.36 -20.20
CA ASN A 665 9.73 -14.55 -20.81
C ASN A 665 9.02 -13.77 -19.69
N GLU A 666 8.27 -12.73 -20.04
CA GLU A 666 7.63 -11.83 -19.10
C GLU A 666 6.52 -11.02 -19.80
N TYR A 667 5.91 -10.05 -19.11
CA TYR A 667 4.99 -9.11 -19.76
C TYR A 667 5.77 -8.14 -20.65
N SER A 668 5.16 -7.73 -21.76
CA SER A 668 5.78 -6.86 -22.76
C SER A 668 7.13 -7.36 -23.29
N ASP A 669 7.34 -8.67 -23.38
CA ASP A 669 8.56 -9.29 -23.93
C ASP A 669 8.60 -9.19 -25.47
N TYR A 670 8.80 -7.97 -25.98
CA TYR A 670 8.83 -7.65 -27.42
C TYR A 670 9.98 -6.70 -27.84
N GLN A 671 11.03 -6.56 -27.03
CA GLN A 671 12.22 -5.75 -27.36
C GLN A 671 13.50 -6.61 -27.56
N PRO A 672 13.54 -7.49 -28.58
CA PRO A 672 14.64 -8.43 -28.77
C PRO A 672 16.01 -7.79 -29.10
N GLY A 673 16.05 -6.51 -29.47
CA GLY A 673 17.31 -5.77 -29.63
C GLY A 673 17.89 -5.21 -28.33
N SER A 674 17.10 -5.14 -27.24
CA SER A 674 17.42 -4.39 -26.02
C SER A 674 18.78 -4.75 -25.40
N LEU A 675 19.04 -6.04 -25.19
CA LEU A 675 20.29 -6.52 -24.61
C LEU A 675 21.49 -6.33 -25.55
N ASN A 676 21.29 -6.45 -26.87
CA ASN A 676 22.36 -6.18 -27.84
C ASN A 676 22.78 -4.70 -27.78
N THR A 677 21.81 -3.78 -27.76
CA THR A 677 22.07 -2.34 -27.64
C THR A 677 22.78 -2.03 -26.32
N THR A 678 22.26 -2.56 -25.21
CA THR A 678 22.87 -2.43 -23.87
C THR A 678 24.33 -2.90 -23.87
N ASP A 679 24.60 -4.09 -24.39
CA ASP A 679 25.94 -4.69 -24.33
C ASP A 679 26.94 -3.98 -25.27
N ARG A 680 26.53 -3.50 -26.45
CA ARG A 680 27.41 -2.66 -27.30
C ARG A 680 27.74 -1.31 -26.67
N LEU A 681 26.83 -0.73 -25.90
CA LEU A 681 27.08 0.51 -25.16
C LEU A 681 28.01 0.28 -23.96
N ILE A 682 27.94 -0.88 -23.31
CA ILE A 682 28.89 -1.29 -22.27
C ILE A 682 30.28 -1.55 -22.85
N GLU A 683 30.38 -2.23 -24.00
CA GLU A 683 31.66 -2.47 -24.71
C GLU A 683 32.36 -1.16 -25.13
N ASP A 684 31.61 -0.20 -25.68
CA ASP A 684 32.14 1.09 -26.15
C ASP A 684 32.15 2.19 -25.07
N LEU A 685 31.84 1.87 -23.81
CA LEU A 685 31.59 2.85 -22.73
C LEU A 685 32.77 3.78 -22.45
N ASN A 686 34.02 3.32 -22.62
CA ASN A 686 35.21 4.18 -22.49
C ASN A 686 35.30 5.26 -23.59
N ASN A 687 34.52 5.10 -24.66
CA ASN A 687 34.38 6.04 -25.76
C ASN A 687 33.00 6.72 -25.82
N ILE A 688 32.25 6.69 -24.71
CA ILE A 688 30.97 7.35 -24.54
C ILE A 688 31.14 8.29 -23.34
N ASP A 689 30.76 9.56 -23.50
CA ASP A 689 30.85 10.55 -22.43
C ASP A 689 29.46 10.94 -21.88
N PHE A 690 28.39 10.65 -22.64
CA PHE A 690 27.00 11.02 -22.37
C PHE A 690 26.04 10.12 -23.17
N VAL A 691 24.90 9.73 -22.58
CA VAL A 691 23.86 8.90 -23.22
C VAL A 691 22.51 9.59 -23.09
N PHE A 692 21.70 9.51 -24.15
CA PHE A 692 20.36 10.08 -24.18
C PHE A 692 19.35 9.11 -24.81
N HIS A 693 18.38 8.67 -24.02
CA HIS A 693 17.33 7.71 -24.42
C HIS A 693 16.00 8.46 -24.65
N ILE A 694 15.60 8.61 -25.91
CA ILE A 694 14.52 9.52 -26.33
C ILE A 694 13.12 8.87 -26.28
N GLY A 695 12.68 8.52 -25.07
CA GLY A 695 11.37 7.91 -24.79
C GLY A 695 11.30 6.42 -25.13
N ASP A 696 10.16 5.82 -24.74
CA ASP A 696 9.91 4.38 -24.74
C ASP A 696 11.06 3.63 -24.04
N ILE A 697 11.09 3.87 -22.72
CA ILE A 697 12.20 3.52 -21.84
C ILE A 697 12.15 2.03 -21.51
N THR A 698 11.00 1.54 -21.04
CA THR A 698 10.89 0.20 -20.44
C THR A 698 9.86 -0.72 -21.09
N TYR A 699 8.83 -0.18 -21.74
CA TYR A 699 7.60 -0.89 -22.10
C TYR A 699 6.94 -1.65 -20.93
N SER A 700 7.19 -1.20 -19.68
CA SER A 700 6.58 -1.74 -18.47
C SER A 700 5.05 -1.78 -18.59
N ASN A 701 4.44 -0.73 -19.15
CA ASN A 701 3.02 -0.66 -19.50
C ASN A 701 2.13 -1.10 -18.32
N GLY A 702 2.49 -0.68 -17.11
CA GLY A 702 1.81 -1.00 -15.86
C GLY A 702 2.29 -2.27 -15.14
N TYR A 703 3.22 -3.05 -15.70
CA TYR A 703 3.86 -4.20 -15.02
C TYR A 703 5.09 -3.73 -14.23
N ILE A 704 4.84 -2.92 -13.20
CA ILE A 704 5.74 -2.03 -12.46
C ILE A 704 7.09 -2.65 -12.02
N SER A 705 7.17 -3.97 -11.83
CA SER A 705 8.42 -4.69 -11.55
C SER A 705 9.53 -4.45 -12.58
N GLN A 706 9.16 -4.07 -13.81
CA GLN A 706 10.06 -3.96 -14.95
C GLN A 706 10.85 -2.65 -14.98
N TRP A 707 10.46 -1.65 -14.19
CA TRP A 707 11.28 -0.44 -13.99
C TRP A 707 12.53 -0.72 -13.15
N ASP A 708 12.44 -1.57 -12.11
CA ASP A 708 13.64 -2.02 -11.38
C ASP A 708 14.58 -2.77 -12.34
N GLN A 709 14.02 -3.70 -13.13
CA GLN A 709 14.73 -4.50 -14.13
C GLN A 709 15.48 -3.64 -15.14
N PHE A 710 14.83 -2.61 -15.71
CA PHE A 710 15.48 -1.68 -16.61
C PHE A 710 16.62 -0.90 -15.91
N THR A 711 16.39 -0.37 -14.70
CA THR A 711 17.45 0.36 -13.98
C THR A 711 18.65 -0.53 -13.64
N ALA A 712 18.44 -1.82 -13.38
CA ALA A 712 19.51 -2.80 -13.23
C ALA A 712 20.22 -3.12 -14.56
N GLN A 713 19.47 -3.26 -15.65
CA GLN A 713 20.00 -3.50 -17.00
C GLN A 713 20.93 -2.36 -17.46
N VAL A 714 20.56 -1.10 -17.20
CA VAL A 714 21.35 0.08 -17.59
C VAL A 714 22.32 0.58 -16.50
N GLU A 715 22.39 -0.04 -15.31
CA GLU A 715 23.32 0.37 -14.26
C GLU A 715 24.78 0.48 -14.73
N PRO A 716 25.35 -0.48 -15.50
CA PRO A 716 26.77 -0.41 -15.89
C PRO A 716 27.12 0.83 -16.73
N ILE A 717 26.13 1.37 -17.45
CA ILE A 717 26.25 2.61 -18.25
C ILE A 717 25.94 3.82 -17.34
N SER A 718 24.72 3.86 -16.81
CA SER A 718 24.13 5.00 -16.12
C SER A 718 24.78 5.35 -14.78
N SER A 719 25.53 4.43 -14.15
CA SER A 719 26.34 4.70 -12.95
C SER A 719 27.73 5.30 -13.25
N THR A 720 28.09 5.43 -14.54
CA THR A 720 29.42 5.89 -15.00
C THR A 720 29.35 7.15 -15.88
N VAL A 721 28.32 7.27 -16.72
CA VAL A 721 28.03 8.44 -17.56
C VAL A 721 26.59 8.93 -17.34
N PRO A 722 26.28 10.22 -17.58
CA PRO A 722 24.90 10.70 -17.54
C PRO A 722 24.03 9.94 -18.53
N TYR A 723 22.92 9.40 -18.03
CA TYR A 723 21.88 8.71 -18.81
C TYR A 723 20.63 9.59 -18.77
N MET A 724 20.59 10.56 -19.68
CA MET A 724 19.46 11.46 -19.83
C MET A 724 18.32 10.74 -20.54
N ILE A 725 17.09 11.18 -20.33
CA ILE A 725 15.88 10.56 -20.93
C ILE A 725 14.89 11.61 -21.45
N ALA A 726 14.10 11.26 -22.46
CA ALA A 726 12.81 11.88 -22.74
C ALA A 726 11.68 10.91 -22.33
N SER A 727 10.42 11.37 -22.38
CA SER A 727 9.24 10.53 -22.16
C SER A 727 8.57 10.25 -23.50
N GLY A 728 8.11 9.01 -23.69
CA GLY A 728 7.33 8.57 -24.85
C GLY A 728 5.91 8.13 -24.47
N ASN A 729 5.17 7.63 -25.45
CA ASN A 729 3.78 7.20 -25.25
C ASN A 729 3.67 6.03 -24.26
N HIS A 730 4.64 5.10 -24.24
CA HIS A 730 4.67 4.03 -23.25
C HIS A 730 5.05 4.49 -21.83
N GLU A 731 5.55 5.72 -21.64
CA GLU A 731 5.64 6.33 -20.32
C GLU A 731 4.36 7.09 -19.93
N ARG A 732 3.83 7.90 -20.85
CA ARG A 732 2.95 9.03 -20.49
C ARG A 732 1.48 8.91 -20.93
N ASP A 733 1.16 8.20 -22.01
CA ASP A 733 -0.20 8.22 -22.56
C ASP A 733 -1.20 7.45 -21.69
N TRP A 734 -2.25 8.14 -21.25
CA TRP A 734 -3.43 7.52 -20.66
C TRP A 734 -4.67 8.40 -20.81
N PRO A 735 -5.87 7.87 -21.11
CA PRO A 735 -6.98 8.71 -21.51
C PRO A 735 -7.45 9.65 -20.40
N ASN A 736 -7.84 10.87 -20.77
CA ASN A 736 -8.30 11.93 -19.86
C ASN A 736 -7.26 12.38 -18.79
N THR A 737 -5.95 12.11 -18.98
CA THR A 737 -4.89 12.54 -18.04
C THR A 737 -4.14 13.81 -18.45
N GLY A 738 -4.60 14.49 -19.50
CA GLY A 738 -3.93 15.68 -20.04
C GLY A 738 -2.68 15.37 -20.88
N SER A 739 -2.44 14.11 -21.24
CA SER A 739 -1.63 13.79 -22.42
C SER A 739 -2.32 14.35 -23.67
N PHE A 740 -1.55 14.67 -24.70
CA PHE A 740 -2.05 15.15 -25.98
C PHE A 740 -2.69 14.02 -26.80
N TYR A 741 -2.15 12.81 -26.68
CA TYR A 741 -2.71 11.58 -27.21
C TYR A 741 -3.58 10.89 -26.16
N ASP A 742 -4.75 10.39 -26.58
CA ASP A 742 -5.76 9.75 -25.73
C ASP A 742 -5.70 8.21 -25.88
N THR A 743 -4.47 7.65 -25.87
CA THR A 743 -4.20 6.20 -25.99
C THR A 743 -4.03 5.55 -24.62
N THR A 744 -3.89 4.21 -24.56
CA THR A 744 -3.63 3.44 -23.33
C THR A 744 -2.18 2.94 -23.22
N ASP A 745 -1.25 3.54 -23.97
CA ASP A 745 0.07 2.97 -24.23
C ASP A 745 0.91 2.77 -22.96
N SER A 746 0.79 3.66 -21.96
CA SER A 746 1.45 3.53 -20.66
C SER A 746 0.85 2.48 -19.71
N GLY A 747 -0.24 1.79 -20.08
CA GLY A 747 -0.89 0.79 -19.21
C GLY A 747 -1.31 1.30 -17.82
N GLY A 748 -1.63 2.60 -17.75
CA GLY A 748 -2.06 3.28 -16.55
C GLY A 748 -0.93 3.92 -15.73
N GLU A 749 0.32 3.91 -16.20
CA GLU A 749 1.44 4.58 -15.51
C GLU A 749 1.38 6.11 -15.62
N CYS A 750 0.82 6.64 -16.72
CA CYS A 750 0.49 8.06 -16.93
C CYS A 750 1.61 9.06 -16.56
N GLY A 751 2.87 8.70 -16.85
CA GLY A 751 4.06 9.51 -16.64
C GLY A 751 4.70 9.39 -15.25
N VAL A 752 3.98 8.85 -14.24
CA VAL A 752 4.40 8.89 -12.83
C VAL A 752 5.72 8.17 -12.58
N LEU A 753 5.97 7.07 -13.29
CA LEU A 753 7.19 6.28 -13.13
C LEU A 753 8.38 6.90 -13.84
N ALA A 754 8.21 7.39 -15.07
CA ALA A 754 9.23 8.15 -15.78
C ALA A 754 9.63 9.40 -14.99
N GLU A 755 8.65 10.16 -14.48
CA GLU A 755 8.87 11.34 -13.65
C GLU A 755 9.64 10.99 -12.37
N THR A 756 9.30 9.89 -11.70
CA THR A 756 9.89 9.58 -10.38
C THR A 756 11.23 8.85 -10.48
N MET A 757 11.31 7.79 -11.30
CA MET A 757 12.43 6.83 -11.33
C MET A 757 13.70 7.45 -11.90
N PHE A 758 13.60 8.43 -12.79
CA PHE A 758 14.72 9.14 -13.40
C PHE A 758 14.65 10.63 -13.08
N TYR A 759 15.82 11.27 -12.98
CA TYR A 759 15.92 12.72 -12.85
C TYR A 759 16.23 13.36 -14.20
N VAL A 760 15.54 14.45 -14.51
CA VAL A 760 15.88 15.38 -15.59
C VAL A 760 15.77 16.82 -15.06
N PRO A 761 16.59 17.77 -15.54
CA PRO A 761 16.65 19.13 -15.00
C PRO A 761 15.46 20.04 -15.38
N ALA A 762 14.32 19.44 -15.74
CA ALA A 762 13.07 20.15 -16.03
C ALA A 762 12.65 21.09 -14.86
N GLU A 763 11.97 22.19 -15.20
CA GLU A 763 11.32 23.04 -14.21
C GLU A 763 10.18 22.28 -13.51
N ASN A 764 9.42 21.50 -14.28
CA ASN A 764 8.38 20.59 -13.81
C ASN A 764 8.54 19.23 -14.49
N ARG A 765 8.85 18.18 -13.73
CA ARG A 765 9.16 16.84 -14.27
C ARG A 765 7.93 16.15 -14.88
N ALA A 766 6.72 16.41 -14.40
CA ALA A 766 5.47 15.93 -14.99
C ALA A 766 5.21 16.46 -16.43
N LYS A 767 5.92 17.51 -16.86
CA LYS A 767 5.88 18.06 -18.22
C LYS A 767 7.04 17.58 -19.11
N PHE A 768 8.04 16.94 -18.52
CA PHE A 768 9.19 16.30 -19.15
C PHE A 768 10.10 17.08 -20.13
N TRP A 769 9.73 18.26 -20.61
CA TRP A 769 10.60 19.08 -21.47
C TRP A 769 11.69 19.81 -20.67
N TYR A 770 12.92 19.86 -21.19
CA TYR A 770 14.08 20.52 -20.55
C TYR A 770 15.21 20.82 -21.53
N SER A 771 16.19 21.61 -21.07
CA SER A 771 17.44 21.87 -21.77
C SER A 771 18.63 21.28 -21.00
N THR A 772 19.69 20.87 -21.70
CA THR A 772 20.95 20.47 -21.04
C THR A 772 22.17 20.67 -21.95
N ASP A 773 23.35 20.82 -21.35
CA ASP A 773 24.60 21.19 -22.03
C ASP A 773 25.68 20.12 -21.86
N TYR A 774 26.26 19.65 -22.98
CA TYR A 774 27.44 18.79 -22.93
C TYR A 774 28.60 19.39 -23.74
N GLY A 775 29.34 20.30 -23.12
CA GLY A 775 30.46 20.97 -23.78
C GLY A 775 30.01 21.83 -24.96
N MET A 776 30.37 21.45 -26.18
CA MET A 776 29.99 22.14 -27.42
C MET A 776 28.56 21.82 -27.90
N PHE A 777 27.89 20.85 -27.27
CA PHE A 777 26.49 20.52 -27.54
C PHE A 777 25.54 21.31 -26.63
N HIS A 778 24.44 21.78 -27.20
CA HIS A 778 23.25 22.24 -26.47
C HIS A 778 22.04 21.42 -26.95
N PHE A 779 21.31 20.83 -26.00
CA PHE A 779 20.16 19.96 -26.27
C PHE A 779 18.86 20.64 -25.82
N CYS A 780 17.87 20.67 -26.71
CA CYS A 780 16.48 21.01 -26.39
C CYS A 780 15.61 19.76 -26.50
N ILE A 781 15.10 19.30 -25.35
CA ILE A 781 14.31 18.07 -25.20
C ILE A 781 12.84 18.45 -25.10
N ALA A 782 12.03 17.92 -26.02
CA ALA A 782 10.58 18.00 -26.00
C ALA A 782 9.95 16.68 -25.52
N ASP A 783 8.77 16.79 -24.93
CA ASP A 783 7.87 15.70 -24.60
C ASP A 783 6.74 15.66 -25.62
N THR A 784 6.69 14.62 -26.47
CA THR A 784 5.68 14.52 -27.54
C THR A 784 4.29 14.22 -27.03
N GLU A 785 4.16 13.80 -25.77
CA GLU A 785 2.89 13.41 -25.18
C GLU A 785 2.17 14.61 -24.54
N HIS A 786 2.68 15.84 -24.71
CA HIS A 786 1.99 17.11 -24.45
C HIS A 786 2.07 18.05 -25.68
N ASP A 787 1.10 18.96 -25.82
CA ASP A 787 0.94 19.82 -27.02
C ASP A 787 2.18 20.70 -27.32
N TRP A 788 2.84 20.46 -28.46
CA TRP A 788 4.04 21.19 -28.92
C TRP A 788 3.76 22.36 -29.89
N ARG A 789 2.49 22.63 -30.23
CA ARG A 789 2.13 23.51 -31.35
C ARG A 789 2.22 25.01 -30.99
N GLU A 790 2.28 25.87 -32.02
CA GLU A 790 2.46 27.32 -31.83
C GLU A 790 1.45 27.92 -30.83
N GLY A 791 1.98 28.59 -29.80
CA GLY A 791 1.20 29.16 -28.69
C GLY A 791 1.13 28.29 -27.43
N SER A 792 1.46 26.99 -27.50
CA SER A 792 1.51 26.11 -26.33
C SER A 792 2.62 26.54 -25.34
N GLU A 793 2.61 25.96 -24.13
CA GLU A 793 3.67 26.21 -23.15
C GLU A 793 5.00 25.57 -23.57
N GLN A 794 4.94 24.34 -24.09
CA GLN A 794 6.09 23.63 -24.65
C GLN A 794 6.70 24.39 -25.83
N TYR A 795 5.91 24.94 -26.75
CA TYR A 795 6.43 25.72 -27.87
C TYR A 795 7.24 26.94 -27.40
N ARG A 796 6.74 27.63 -26.36
CA ARG A 796 7.44 28.76 -25.73
C ARG A 796 8.73 28.32 -25.03
N PHE A 797 8.74 27.17 -24.36
CA PHE A 797 9.96 26.58 -23.83
C PHE A 797 10.98 26.23 -24.94
N ILE A 798 10.54 25.58 -26.03
CA ILE A 798 11.40 25.18 -27.15
C ILE A 798 12.03 26.42 -27.80
N GLU A 799 11.25 27.49 -28.05
CA GLU A 799 11.80 28.74 -28.56
C GLU A 799 12.83 29.37 -27.60
N GLN A 800 12.55 29.39 -26.30
CA GLN A 800 13.48 29.93 -25.29
C GLN A 800 14.78 29.12 -25.21
N CYS A 801 14.69 27.78 -25.25
CA CYS A 801 15.83 26.87 -25.27
C CYS A 801 16.70 27.15 -26.51
N LEU A 802 16.12 27.06 -27.70
CA LEU A 802 16.81 27.28 -28.97
C LEU A 802 17.43 28.68 -29.10
N ALA A 803 16.79 29.70 -28.50
CA ALA A 803 17.30 31.07 -28.44
C ALA A 803 18.44 31.28 -27.41
N SER A 804 18.57 30.40 -26.41
CA SER A 804 19.56 30.54 -25.33
C SER A 804 20.97 30.09 -25.71
N ALA A 805 21.10 29.24 -26.74
CA ALA A 805 22.36 28.65 -27.16
C ALA A 805 23.32 29.69 -27.78
N ASP A 806 24.42 30.00 -27.08
CA ASP A 806 25.54 30.77 -27.64
C ASP A 806 26.25 29.91 -28.71
N ARG A 807 25.83 30.03 -29.97
CA ARG A 807 26.37 29.25 -31.09
C ARG A 807 27.85 29.50 -31.41
N GLN A 808 28.53 30.46 -30.78
CA GLN A 808 29.99 30.57 -30.88
C GLN A 808 30.68 29.57 -29.96
N LYS A 809 30.09 29.32 -28.77
CA LYS A 809 30.56 28.35 -27.76
C LYS A 809 29.99 26.95 -28.00
N GLN A 810 28.69 26.88 -28.29
CA GLN A 810 27.93 25.65 -28.47
C GLN A 810 27.43 25.56 -29.92
N PRO A 811 28.34 25.28 -30.87
CA PRO A 811 28.00 25.24 -32.29
C PRO A 811 27.03 24.12 -32.62
N TRP A 812 26.93 23.06 -31.82
CA TRP A 812 26.10 21.87 -32.08
C TRP A 812 24.75 21.98 -31.34
N LEU A 813 23.73 22.48 -32.04
CA LEU A 813 22.38 22.67 -31.51
C LEU A 813 21.49 21.50 -31.92
N ILE A 814 21.10 20.69 -30.94
CA ILE A 814 20.37 19.44 -31.13
C ILE A 814 18.95 19.58 -30.59
N PHE A 815 17.96 19.25 -31.41
CA PHE A 815 16.58 19.05 -30.94
C PHE A 815 16.31 17.56 -30.81
N ALA A 816 15.48 17.17 -29.84
CA ALA A 816 15.03 15.79 -29.70
C ALA A 816 13.63 15.71 -29.09
N ALA A 817 12.88 14.70 -29.54
CA ALA A 817 11.60 14.30 -28.98
C ALA A 817 11.44 12.78 -29.11
N HIS A 818 10.37 12.21 -28.57
CA HIS A 818 10.07 10.78 -28.77
C HIS A 818 9.36 10.54 -30.12
N ARG A 819 8.07 10.85 -30.25
CA ARG A 819 7.33 10.70 -31.51
C ARG A 819 7.90 11.54 -32.66
N VAL A 820 7.69 11.10 -33.90
CA VAL A 820 8.31 11.74 -35.08
C VAL A 820 7.59 13.03 -35.47
N LEU A 821 8.01 14.15 -34.87
CA LEU A 821 7.55 15.50 -35.25
C LEU A 821 8.20 16.05 -36.53
N GLY A 822 9.09 15.29 -37.17
CA GLY A 822 9.89 15.73 -38.31
C GLY A 822 9.52 15.02 -39.62
N TYR A 823 10.23 13.91 -39.87
CA TYR A 823 10.14 13.15 -41.12
C TYR A 823 10.45 11.67 -40.86
N SER A 824 9.53 10.78 -41.23
CA SER A 824 9.77 9.34 -41.35
C SER A 824 8.90 8.76 -42.47
N SER A 825 9.44 7.82 -43.23
CA SER A 825 8.71 6.98 -44.16
C SER A 825 8.35 5.62 -43.55
N ASP A 826 7.94 5.62 -42.28
CA ASP A 826 7.27 4.48 -41.64
C ASP A 826 5.96 4.12 -42.35
N TYR A 827 5.63 2.84 -42.30
CA TYR A 827 4.44 2.24 -42.89
C TYR A 827 3.14 2.79 -42.30
N TRP A 828 3.06 3.04 -40.99
CA TRP A 828 1.84 3.51 -40.33
C TRP A 828 1.50 4.96 -40.68
N TYR A 829 2.45 5.89 -40.56
CA TYR A 829 2.25 7.26 -41.06
C TYR A 829 1.89 7.25 -42.56
N GLY A 830 2.55 6.39 -43.35
CA GLY A 830 2.24 6.22 -44.77
C GLY A 830 0.82 5.71 -45.06
N LEU A 831 0.23 4.87 -44.20
CA LEU A 831 -1.18 4.46 -44.31
C LEU A 831 -2.16 5.60 -43.99
N GLU A 832 -1.80 6.49 -43.08
CA GLU A 832 -2.60 7.68 -42.73
C GLU A 832 -2.43 8.84 -43.73
N GLY A 833 -1.52 8.70 -44.70
CA GLY A 833 -1.20 9.74 -45.69
C GLY A 833 -0.20 10.78 -45.18
N SER A 834 0.49 10.48 -44.08
CA SER A 834 1.49 11.33 -43.42
C SER A 834 2.91 10.78 -43.62
N PHE A 835 3.90 11.56 -43.14
CA PHE A 835 5.31 11.17 -42.99
C PHE A 835 5.87 11.67 -41.64
N GLU A 836 5.01 11.72 -40.63
CA GLU A 836 5.20 12.30 -39.28
C GLU A 836 3.94 12.07 -38.44
N GLU A 837 4.01 12.42 -37.16
CA GLU A 837 2.83 12.76 -36.35
C GLU A 837 2.01 13.91 -36.97
N PRO A 838 0.66 13.83 -37.03
CA PRO A 838 -0.17 14.92 -37.53
C PRO A 838 0.08 16.25 -36.80
N MET A 839 0.39 17.31 -37.56
CA MET A 839 0.80 18.64 -37.06
C MET A 839 2.19 18.70 -36.41
N GLY A 840 3.04 17.69 -36.66
CA GLY A 840 4.40 17.60 -36.11
C GLY A 840 5.27 18.81 -36.50
N ARG A 841 5.62 18.91 -37.78
CA ARG A 841 6.61 19.88 -38.25
C ARG A 841 6.07 21.29 -38.47
N GLU A 842 4.77 21.49 -38.72
CA GLU A 842 4.22 22.76 -39.23
C GLU A 842 4.52 23.95 -38.31
N SER A 843 4.40 23.75 -37.00
CA SER A 843 4.75 24.77 -36.00
C SER A 843 6.27 24.83 -35.78
N LEU A 844 6.90 23.68 -35.53
CA LEU A 844 8.27 23.62 -35.00
C LEU A 844 9.35 23.89 -36.05
N GLN A 845 9.12 23.58 -37.34
CA GLN A 845 10.11 23.83 -38.39
C GLN A 845 10.47 25.32 -38.53
N ARG A 846 9.56 26.23 -38.14
CA ARG A 846 9.84 27.66 -38.04
C ARG A 846 10.94 27.94 -37.02
N LEU A 847 10.87 27.31 -35.83
CA LEU A 847 11.89 27.45 -34.78
C LEU A 847 13.20 26.76 -35.18
N TRP A 848 13.12 25.52 -35.68
CA TRP A 848 14.30 24.76 -36.12
C TRP A 848 15.08 25.50 -37.21
N GLN A 849 14.39 26.09 -38.19
CA GLN A 849 15.00 26.90 -39.23
C GLN A 849 15.53 28.24 -38.67
N LYS A 850 14.69 29.00 -37.95
CA LYS A 850 15.04 30.31 -37.34
C LYS A 850 16.33 30.24 -36.51
N TYR A 851 16.43 29.25 -35.62
CA TYR A 851 17.59 29.07 -34.72
C TYR A 851 18.67 28.13 -35.29
N LYS A 852 18.45 27.58 -36.49
CA LYS A 852 19.35 26.67 -37.22
C LYS A 852 19.77 25.47 -36.38
N VAL A 853 18.77 24.69 -35.96
CA VAL A 853 18.98 23.35 -35.38
C VAL A 853 19.70 22.49 -36.40
N ASP A 854 20.73 21.78 -35.95
CA ASP A 854 21.62 21.02 -36.82
C ASP A 854 21.04 19.64 -37.12
N ILE A 855 20.61 18.96 -36.04
CA ILE A 855 20.02 17.63 -36.10
C ILE A 855 18.81 17.58 -35.17
N ALA A 856 17.71 17.03 -35.66
CA ALA A 856 16.50 16.73 -34.91
C ALA A 856 16.30 15.21 -34.81
N PHE A 857 16.29 14.68 -33.58
CA PHE A 857 16.18 13.25 -33.31
C PHE A 857 14.79 12.83 -32.83
N PHE A 858 14.36 11.63 -33.24
CA PHE A 858 13.09 11.02 -32.88
C PHE A 858 13.26 9.51 -32.60
N GLY A 859 12.50 8.98 -31.63
CA GLY A 859 12.28 7.56 -31.41
C GLY A 859 10.99 7.10 -32.10
N HIS A 860 10.20 6.29 -31.40
CA HIS A 860 8.83 5.83 -31.70
C HIS A 860 8.69 4.89 -32.91
N VAL A 861 9.30 5.27 -34.02
CA VAL A 861 9.42 4.43 -35.21
C VAL A 861 10.61 3.50 -35.01
N HIS A 862 10.32 2.21 -34.79
CA HIS A 862 11.33 1.19 -34.47
C HIS A 862 12.21 0.78 -35.66
N ASN A 863 12.98 1.71 -36.23
CA ASN A 863 13.99 1.50 -37.26
C ASN A 863 15.00 2.66 -37.26
N TYR A 864 15.83 2.77 -38.30
CA TYR A 864 16.69 3.94 -38.53
C TYR A 864 16.40 4.58 -39.89
N GLU A 865 16.24 5.90 -39.91
CA GLU A 865 16.09 6.71 -41.13
C GLU A 865 16.76 8.08 -40.97
N ARG A 866 17.42 8.55 -42.03
CA ARG A 866 18.07 9.87 -42.08
C ARG A 866 17.65 10.67 -43.31
N THR A 867 17.33 11.94 -43.11
CA THR A 867 16.99 12.88 -44.19
C THR A 867 18.20 13.60 -44.77
N CYS A 868 18.00 14.25 -45.91
CA CYS A 868 18.81 15.41 -46.31
C CYS A 868 18.58 16.60 -45.35
N PRO A 869 19.46 17.61 -45.34
CA PRO A 869 19.13 18.93 -44.79
C PRO A 869 17.88 19.47 -45.49
N ILE A 870 16.82 19.70 -44.71
CA ILE A 870 15.46 19.86 -45.22
C ILE A 870 14.73 21.01 -44.56
N TYR A 871 13.86 21.66 -45.34
CA TYR A 871 12.90 22.65 -44.87
C TYR A 871 11.67 22.64 -45.80
N GLN A 872 10.45 22.76 -45.26
CA GLN A 872 9.19 22.72 -46.02
C GLN A 872 9.14 21.56 -47.04
N ASN A 873 9.50 20.36 -46.58
CA ASN A 873 9.55 19.10 -47.32
C ASN A 873 10.51 19.06 -48.53
N GLN A 874 11.42 20.04 -48.66
CA GLN A 874 12.41 20.16 -49.75
C GLN A 874 13.85 20.05 -49.22
N CYS A 875 14.69 19.26 -49.89
CA CYS A 875 16.13 19.25 -49.59
C CYS A 875 16.76 20.60 -49.96
N VAL A 876 17.27 21.31 -48.96
CA VAL A 876 17.93 22.62 -49.11
C VAL A 876 19.45 22.52 -49.23
N ASN A 877 19.97 21.29 -49.19
CA ASN A 877 21.35 20.93 -49.52
C ASN A 877 21.35 19.59 -50.28
N THR A 878 22.21 19.46 -51.31
CA THR A 878 22.33 18.26 -52.14
C THR A 878 23.36 17.25 -51.63
N GLU A 879 24.20 17.65 -50.67
CA GLU A 879 25.21 16.76 -50.09
C GLU A 879 24.57 15.62 -49.28
N ARG A 880 25.28 14.49 -49.21
CA ARG A 880 24.81 13.29 -48.50
C ARG A 880 25.60 12.97 -47.23
N ASN A 881 26.92 13.11 -47.28
CA ASN A 881 27.82 12.62 -46.22
C ASN A 881 28.86 13.66 -45.74
N HIS A 882 29.09 14.74 -46.50
CA HIS A 882 30.12 15.75 -46.20
C HIS A 882 29.56 17.17 -46.33
N TYR A 883 28.82 17.60 -45.31
CA TYR A 883 28.27 18.94 -45.24
C TYR A 883 29.38 19.94 -44.90
N SER A 884 29.53 21.00 -45.69
CA SER A 884 30.51 22.05 -45.45
C SER A 884 29.89 23.44 -45.52
N GLY A 885 30.33 24.33 -44.62
CA GLY A 885 29.76 25.67 -44.47
C GLY A 885 28.28 25.63 -44.06
N THR A 886 27.47 26.48 -44.70
CA THR A 886 26.05 26.65 -44.36
C THR A 886 25.21 25.44 -44.80
N VAL A 887 24.61 24.75 -43.83
CA VAL A 887 23.85 23.50 -44.05
C VAL A 887 22.44 23.76 -44.63
N ASN A 888 21.97 25.02 -44.58
CA ASN A 888 20.70 25.56 -45.09
C ASN A 888 19.40 25.08 -44.43
N GLY A 889 19.39 23.93 -43.76
CA GLY A 889 18.25 23.41 -42.98
C GLY A 889 18.67 22.27 -42.06
N THR A 890 17.73 21.80 -41.24
CA THR A 890 17.97 20.76 -40.23
C THR A 890 18.06 19.37 -40.86
N ILE A 891 18.90 18.49 -40.32
CA ILE A 891 18.89 17.05 -40.64
C ILE A 891 17.96 16.34 -39.65
N HIS A 892 16.99 15.57 -40.14
CA HIS A 892 16.10 14.80 -39.28
C HIS A 892 16.53 13.33 -39.25
N VAL A 893 16.46 12.71 -38.07
CA VAL A 893 16.92 11.34 -37.83
C VAL A 893 15.93 10.59 -36.95
N VAL A 894 15.41 9.48 -37.47
CA VAL A 894 14.73 8.45 -36.68
C VAL A 894 15.80 7.51 -36.13
N ALA A 895 15.79 7.30 -34.81
CA ALA A 895 16.73 6.46 -34.07
C ALA A 895 16.00 5.54 -33.06
N GLY A 896 14.75 5.15 -33.36
CA GLY A 896 13.95 4.22 -32.55
C GLY A 896 14.33 2.75 -32.72
N GLY A 897 15.39 2.43 -33.45
CA GLY A 897 15.96 1.08 -33.52
C GLY A 897 16.59 0.56 -32.22
N GLY A 898 16.35 1.15 -31.05
CA GLY A 898 17.06 0.82 -29.82
C GLY A 898 16.81 -0.60 -29.30
N GLY A 899 15.64 -1.20 -29.54
CA GLY A 899 15.39 -2.58 -29.11
C GLY A 899 14.01 -3.15 -29.40
N SER A 900 12.98 -2.30 -29.43
CA SER A 900 11.58 -2.67 -29.70
C SER A 900 11.35 -3.23 -31.10
N HIS A 901 10.35 -4.12 -31.21
CA HIS A 901 9.96 -4.81 -32.44
C HIS A 901 9.95 -3.92 -33.70
N LEU A 902 10.77 -4.27 -34.69
CA LEU A 902 11.07 -3.39 -35.83
C LEU A 902 9.82 -2.99 -36.65
N SER A 903 9.69 -1.70 -36.93
CA SER A 903 8.62 -1.15 -37.77
C SER A 903 9.07 -0.96 -39.21
N LYS A 904 8.16 -1.23 -40.16
CA LYS A 904 8.45 -1.28 -41.60
C LYS A 904 8.35 0.10 -42.22
N PHE A 905 9.06 0.29 -43.33
CA PHE A 905 8.89 1.48 -44.17
C PHE A 905 7.69 1.36 -45.13
N SER A 906 7.13 2.50 -45.51
CA SER A 906 6.13 2.62 -46.58
C SER A 906 6.70 2.25 -47.95
N GLU A 907 5.83 1.79 -48.87
CA GLU A 907 6.23 1.48 -50.26
C GLU A 907 6.75 2.72 -51.01
N VAL A 908 6.17 3.89 -50.72
CA VAL A 908 6.71 5.18 -51.16
C VAL A 908 7.98 5.48 -50.38
N THR A 909 9.08 5.76 -51.08
CA THR A 909 10.29 6.34 -50.49
C THR A 909 10.40 7.80 -50.93
N PRO A 910 10.23 8.77 -50.02
CA PRO A 910 10.35 10.19 -50.34
C PRO A 910 11.75 10.58 -50.82
N SER A 911 11.84 11.61 -51.65
CA SER A 911 13.11 12.11 -52.21
C SER A 911 14.10 12.63 -51.16
N TRP A 912 13.63 12.98 -49.96
CA TRP A 912 14.45 13.42 -48.85
C TRP A 912 15.07 12.30 -48.02
N SER A 913 14.58 11.06 -48.13
CA SER A 913 15.11 9.90 -47.39
C SER A 913 16.46 9.49 -47.99
N LEU A 914 17.56 9.77 -47.28
CA LEU A 914 18.91 9.49 -47.76
C LEU A 914 19.40 8.08 -47.40
N TYR A 915 19.05 7.60 -46.21
CA TYR A 915 19.42 6.28 -45.69
C TYR A 915 18.28 5.70 -44.87
N LYS A 916 18.07 4.39 -44.96
CA LYS A 916 17.09 3.62 -44.18
C LYS A 916 17.66 2.26 -43.80
N ASP A 917 17.38 1.79 -42.59
CA ASP A 917 17.76 0.47 -42.10
C ASP A 917 16.66 -0.15 -41.23
N TYR A 918 16.31 -1.40 -41.52
CA TYR A 918 15.32 -2.18 -40.77
C TYR A 918 16.08 -3.15 -39.86
N ASP A 919 16.71 -2.60 -38.82
CA ASP A 919 17.53 -3.35 -37.86
C ASP A 919 17.72 -2.53 -36.57
N PHE A 920 18.24 -3.18 -35.53
CA PHE A 920 18.53 -2.55 -34.25
C PHE A 920 19.83 -1.74 -34.30
N GLY A 921 19.82 -0.53 -33.74
CA GLY A 921 20.99 0.33 -33.70
C GLY A 921 20.77 1.63 -32.94
N PHE A 922 21.85 2.40 -32.80
CA PHE A 922 21.92 3.65 -32.08
C PHE A 922 22.83 4.64 -32.81
N VAL A 923 22.68 5.94 -32.53
CA VAL A 923 23.53 6.99 -33.09
C VAL A 923 24.64 7.34 -32.10
N LYS A 924 25.83 7.59 -32.63
CA LYS A 924 26.97 8.21 -31.96
C LYS A 924 27.33 9.53 -32.64
N LEU A 925 27.32 10.61 -31.86
CA LEU A 925 27.84 11.92 -32.26
C LEU A 925 29.23 12.11 -31.65
N THR A 926 30.20 12.50 -32.47
CA THR A 926 31.57 12.82 -32.03
C THR A 926 31.91 14.23 -32.48
N ALA A 927 31.89 15.20 -31.55
CA ALA A 927 32.43 16.52 -31.80
C ALA A 927 33.95 16.50 -31.52
N PHE A 928 34.75 16.78 -32.56
CA PHE A 928 36.21 16.83 -32.44
C PHE A 928 36.69 18.20 -31.94
N ASN A 929 36.01 19.26 -32.38
CA ASN A 929 36.22 20.66 -32.02
C ASN A 929 34.99 21.48 -32.45
N HIS A 930 35.05 22.80 -32.27
CA HIS A 930 33.94 23.71 -32.58
C HIS A 930 33.51 23.73 -34.06
N SER A 931 34.38 23.36 -35.01
CA SER A 931 34.07 23.39 -36.45
C SER A 931 33.77 22.02 -37.06
N SER A 932 34.02 20.90 -36.34
CA SER A 932 33.91 19.54 -36.89
C SER A 932 33.11 18.57 -36.01
N LEU A 933 31.96 18.13 -36.55
CA LEU A 933 31.11 17.07 -36.01
C LEU A 933 31.09 15.86 -36.95
N LEU A 934 31.23 14.66 -36.38
CA LEU A 934 30.96 13.38 -37.01
C LEU A 934 29.69 12.75 -36.43
N PHE A 935 28.85 12.23 -37.30
CA PHE A 935 27.69 11.40 -37.01
C PHE A 935 27.96 9.97 -37.47
N GLU A 936 27.67 8.98 -36.63
CA GLU A 936 27.75 7.56 -36.94
C GLU A 936 26.46 6.86 -36.48
N TYR A 937 25.73 6.21 -37.38
CA TYR A 937 24.72 5.22 -37.01
C TYR A 937 25.38 3.84 -36.91
N LYS A 938 25.19 3.18 -35.78
CA LYS A 938 25.82 1.90 -35.43
C LYS A 938 24.77 0.83 -35.18
N LYS A 939 24.90 -0.35 -35.81
CA LYS A 939 24.01 -1.50 -35.51
C LYS A 939 24.34 -2.11 -34.15
N SER A 940 23.31 -2.47 -33.40
CA SER A 940 23.46 -3.13 -32.08
C SER A 940 23.93 -4.58 -32.20
N SER A 941 23.70 -5.22 -33.35
CA SER A 941 24.13 -6.61 -33.58
C SER A 941 25.66 -6.77 -33.53
N ASP A 942 26.45 -5.81 -34.04
CA ASP A 942 27.91 -5.93 -34.16
C ASP A 942 28.73 -4.68 -33.79
N GLY A 943 28.09 -3.56 -33.44
CA GLY A 943 28.75 -2.32 -33.03
C GLY A 943 29.50 -1.57 -34.15
N LYS A 944 29.34 -1.94 -35.43
CA LYS A 944 29.96 -1.23 -36.56
C LYS A 944 29.08 -0.10 -37.08
N VAL A 945 29.71 0.85 -37.79
CA VAL A 945 29.04 1.98 -38.46
C VAL A 945 28.45 1.53 -39.79
N TYR A 946 27.18 1.86 -40.04
CA TYR A 946 26.45 1.50 -41.28
C TYR A 946 26.03 2.72 -42.10
N ASP A 947 25.78 3.86 -41.45
CA ASP A 947 25.58 5.17 -42.08
C ASP A 947 26.37 6.23 -41.29
N SER A 948 26.86 7.26 -41.98
CA SER A 948 27.64 8.33 -41.35
C SER A 948 27.64 9.60 -42.18
N PHE A 949 27.79 10.74 -41.51
CA PHE A 949 28.05 12.01 -42.16
C PHE A 949 28.92 12.92 -41.29
N THR A 950 29.42 13.99 -41.89
CA THR A 950 30.24 15.00 -41.24
C THR A 950 29.68 16.39 -41.50
N ILE A 951 29.78 17.28 -40.52
CA ILE A 951 29.54 18.73 -40.68
C ILE A 951 30.87 19.45 -40.39
N SER A 952 31.34 20.23 -41.36
CA SER A 952 32.59 21.01 -41.29
C SER A 952 32.32 22.47 -41.64
N ARG A 953 32.22 23.34 -40.62
CA ARG A 953 31.77 24.74 -40.78
C ARG A 953 32.31 25.62 -39.67
N ASP A 954 32.37 26.93 -39.90
CA ASP A 954 32.75 27.90 -38.87
C ASP A 954 31.53 28.65 -38.31
N TYR A 955 31.72 29.37 -37.20
CA TYR A 955 30.66 30.20 -36.60
C TYR A 955 30.03 31.21 -37.58
N ARG A 956 30.79 31.73 -38.55
CA ARG A 956 30.28 32.61 -39.63
C ARG A 956 29.19 31.95 -40.48
N ASP A 957 29.27 30.63 -40.66
CA ASP A 957 28.34 29.86 -41.49
C ASP A 957 27.04 29.57 -40.70
N VAL A 958 27.14 29.48 -39.37
CA VAL A 958 25.99 29.46 -38.46
C VAL A 958 25.30 30.83 -38.41
N LEU A 959 26.05 31.94 -38.55
CA LEU A 959 25.47 33.29 -38.66
C LEU A 959 24.84 33.58 -40.04
N ALA A 960 25.44 33.08 -41.13
CA ALA A 960 25.03 33.35 -42.51
C ALA A 960 23.52 33.12 -42.76
N CYS A 961 22.84 34.09 -43.38
CA CYS A 961 21.40 34.03 -43.60
C CYS A 961 20.99 32.88 -44.54
N VAL A 962 19.89 32.22 -44.22
CA VAL A 962 19.24 31.18 -45.03
C VAL A 962 17.73 31.47 -45.14
N HIS A 963 17.00 30.68 -45.94
CA HIS A 963 15.54 30.83 -46.06
C HIS A 963 14.86 30.77 -44.69
N ASP A 964 13.96 31.71 -44.40
CA ASP A 964 13.29 31.92 -43.10
C ASP A 964 14.20 31.99 -41.86
N SER A 965 15.51 32.22 -42.03
CA SER A 965 16.44 32.54 -40.95
C SER A 965 17.48 33.57 -41.40
N CYS A 966 17.05 34.82 -41.36
CA CYS A 966 17.88 36.00 -41.49
C CYS A 966 17.41 37.03 -40.46
N ALA A 967 18.34 37.65 -39.72
CA ALA A 967 18.00 38.66 -38.72
C ALA A 967 17.58 39.98 -39.38
N GLU A 968 16.77 40.78 -38.68
CA GLU A 968 16.45 42.14 -39.12
C GLU A 968 17.73 42.98 -39.22
N THR A 969 17.83 43.79 -40.27
CA THR A 969 18.96 44.71 -40.50
C THR A 969 18.47 46.15 -40.61
N THR A 970 19.30 47.08 -40.13
CA THR A 970 19.07 48.52 -40.29
C THR A 970 19.85 49.05 -41.50
N LEU A 971 19.29 50.06 -42.17
CA LEU A 971 19.99 50.82 -43.22
C LEU A 971 20.87 51.96 -42.66
N ALA A 972 20.93 52.11 -41.34
CA ALA A 972 21.88 53.03 -40.70
C ALA A 972 23.33 52.55 -40.90
N SER A 973 24.27 53.50 -40.96
CA SER A 973 25.72 53.29 -41.18
C SER A 973 26.54 54.26 -40.34
#